data_AF-A0A7M2WS79-F1
#
_entry.id   AF-A0A7M2WS79-F1
#
_cell.length_a   1.000
_cell.length_b   1.000
_cell.length_c   1.000
_cell.angle_alpha   90.00
_cell.angle_beta   90.00
_cell.angle_gamma   90.00
#
_symmetry.space_group_name_H-M   'P 1'
#
loop_
_entity.id
_entity.type
_entity.pdbx_description
1 polymer ?
#
loop_
_entity_poly.entity_id
_entity_poly.type
_entity_poly.pdbx_seq_one_letter_code
_entity_poly.pdbx_strand_id
1 'polypeptide(L)'
;MKHIVTLMIAPLLVLLAVLDAAVANEHLSPHQRVILESKSPPPADASFSFDAPAGPQFTDAEKEAQRERGKGVMPMVMKAFESGAAEVRIPPGDYRFSQERKVGAKTVYPLHFEGMQRDSEHPLVIDATGATFWFDLDDVQMPPGHRCVGFFSCRNIVLRGAIIDRGTRGCIEGRITRIDRKGNRFEIQPSPGIVVPTSYKGGDEQRLFPFKRDGRFCVPLYDLQAGVRKLRYKDITPSANGLYWINMEAPDLMERIHDANWERAYGELGMVRVGDGLSCLYTSAGAIVLEDSANLTLHGVSVYVAKGGPSESGGHGAHLWKDCYFGPRPGTSQWKGADGFLCRSTRHGTTMDNVSIRHTADDLQNFHGIWGKVKAVSGNQVTLETNAALRPTLTNARAGDRLRFIHRKTGAVLGEAKLTAHQDFQLTLDRDAAPFAAAQAEWLDHECAGWVVQNCRWEDNFQRLLIMSGPGTVRGCTFIRMGSNISLNTGMGLVGGIPNDITIADNTFVDVSPRPHHPAIDVRAHNAQGQDGIPPIERLIITGNTFTRSGGPAMNLIGIKDSRIEYNRINSPIRATAIARPTDEIAGQAIMLSHSTAVEVSDNTLMDVEKHAQSDAVSSSPLLGLKATKDITLDQKRLSNTLKPNAK
;
A
#
# COMPACT_ATOMS: atom_id res chain seq x y z
N MET A 1 -42.09 -2.64 32.79
CA MET A 1 -41.54 -1.47 32.07
C MET A 1 -40.00 -1.49 32.05
N LYS A 2 -39.40 -2.58 31.57
CA LYS A 2 -37.98 -2.71 31.24
C LYS A 2 -37.96 -3.76 30.13
N HIS A 3 -37.82 -3.37 28.86
CA HIS A 3 -37.52 -4.20 27.67
C HIS A 3 -37.83 -3.51 26.30
N ILE A 4 -37.88 -2.18 26.19
CA ILE A 4 -38.15 -1.48 24.91
C ILE A 4 -37.04 -0.47 24.53
N VAL A 5 -35.78 -0.68 24.94
CA VAL A 5 -34.68 0.25 24.59
C VAL A 5 -33.63 -0.36 23.66
N THR A 6 -33.64 -1.67 23.40
CA THR A 6 -32.57 -2.34 22.65
C THR A 6 -32.74 -2.30 21.12
N LEU A 7 -33.87 -1.83 20.57
CA LEU A 7 -34.13 -1.89 19.11
C LEU A 7 -33.85 -0.60 18.31
N MET A 8 -33.50 0.53 18.95
CA MET A 8 -33.29 1.80 18.25
C MET A 8 -31.83 2.22 18.04
N ILE A 9 -30.86 1.47 18.56
CA ILE A 9 -29.43 1.84 18.46
C ILE A 9 -28.82 1.40 17.11
N ALA A 10 -29.24 0.26 16.56
CA ALA A 10 -28.75 -0.24 15.27
C ALA A 10 -29.01 0.70 14.06
N PRO A 11 -30.21 1.30 13.88
CA PRO A 11 -30.43 2.21 12.76
C PRO A 11 -29.69 3.55 12.92
N LEU A 12 -29.35 3.97 14.15
CA LEU A 12 -28.63 5.23 14.39
C LEU A 12 -27.13 5.10 14.04
N LEU A 13 -26.52 3.94 14.29
CA LEU A 13 -25.14 3.63 13.86
C LEU A 13 -25.01 3.53 12.34
N VAL A 14 -26.01 2.95 11.67
CA VAL A 14 -26.07 2.95 10.20
C VAL A 14 -26.23 4.37 9.65
N LEU A 15 -27.01 5.23 10.32
CA LEU A 15 -27.20 6.62 9.88
C LEU A 15 -25.91 7.46 10.01
N LEU A 16 -25.14 7.28 11.09
CA LEU A 16 -23.84 7.95 11.29
C LEU A 16 -22.78 7.46 10.28
N ALA A 17 -22.74 6.15 10.00
CA ALA A 17 -21.82 5.58 9.01
C ALA A 17 -22.12 5.99 7.56
N VAL A 18 -23.37 6.37 7.26
CA VAL A 18 -23.79 6.91 5.95
C VAL A 18 -23.47 8.40 5.84
N LEU A 19 -23.59 9.15 6.94
CA LEU A 19 -23.22 10.58 6.99
C LEU A 19 -21.70 10.80 6.80
N ASP A 20 -20.85 9.98 7.41
CA ASP A 20 -19.38 10.08 7.22
C ASP A 20 -18.95 9.74 5.78
N ALA A 21 -19.61 8.77 5.14
CA ALA A 21 -19.33 8.42 3.75
C ALA A 21 -19.79 9.49 2.74
N ALA A 22 -20.84 10.25 3.07
CA ALA A 22 -21.34 11.34 2.25
C ALA A 22 -20.39 12.55 2.25
N VAL A 23 -19.78 12.88 3.40
CA VAL A 23 -18.79 13.97 3.51
C VAL A 23 -17.46 13.59 2.86
N ALA A 24 -17.07 12.31 2.93
CA ALA A 24 -15.79 11.84 2.38
C ALA A 24 -15.66 12.01 0.85
N ASN A 25 -16.78 12.03 0.11
CA ASN A 25 -16.80 12.06 -1.36
C ASN A 25 -17.21 13.41 -1.97
N GLU A 26 -17.39 14.47 -1.17
CA GLU A 26 -17.81 15.79 -1.68
C GLU A 26 -16.85 16.35 -2.74
N HIS A 27 -15.58 15.98 -2.68
CA HIS A 27 -14.53 16.42 -3.60
C HIS A 27 -14.58 15.75 -4.98
N LEU A 28 -15.36 14.66 -5.15
CA LEU A 28 -15.50 13.99 -6.44
C LEU A 28 -16.40 14.80 -7.40
N SER A 29 -16.03 14.82 -8.68
CA SER A 29 -16.84 15.41 -9.76
C SER A 29 -18.18 14.66 -9.94
N PRO A 30 -19.22 15.27 -10.53
CA PRO A 30 -20.50 14.60 -10.75
C PRO A 30 -20.38 13.29 -11.52
N HIS A 31 -19.53 13.25 -12.55
CA HIS A 31 -19.30 12.02 -13.32
C HIS A 31 -18.62 10.91 -12.50
N GLN A 32 -17.68 11.26 -11.61
CA GLN A 32 -17.05 10.30 -10.70
C GLN A 32 -18.05 9.70 -9.72
N ARG A 33 -18.99 10.49 -9.20
CA ARG A 33 -20.03 10.00 -8.29
C ARG A 33 -20.93 8.97 -8.98
N VAL A 34 -21.33 9.24 -10.23
CA VAL A 34 -22.11 8.28 -11.04
C VAL A 34 -21.35 6.96 -11.24
N ILE A 35 -20.04 7.01 -11.50
CA ILE A 35 -19.21 5.80 -11.63
C ILE A 35 -19.07 5.09 -10.28
N LEU A 36 -18.86 5.82 -9.19
CA LEU A 36 -18.71 5.26 -7.84
C LEU A 36 -19.98 4.53 -7.39
N GLU A 37 -21.16 5.09 -7.67
CA GLU A 37 -22.46 4.50 -7.37
C GLU A 37 -22.83 3.31 -8.27
N SER A 38 -22.09 3.12 -9.38
CA SER A 38 -22.34 2.01 -10.29
C SER A 38 -22.01 0.66 -9.65
N LYS A 39 -22.80 -0.35 -10.01
CA LYS A 39 -22.65 -1.69 -9.44
C LYS A 39 -21.34 -2.33 -9.91
N SER A 40 -20.51 -2.71 -8.94
CA SER A 40 -19.29 -3.48 -9.17
C SER A 40 -19.56 -4.88 -9.75
N PRO A 41 -18.74 -5.38 -10.69
CA PRO A 41 -18.72 -6.79 -11.02
C PRO A 41 -18.21 -7.61 -9.82
N PRO A 42 -18.57 -8.90 -9.73
CA PRO A 42 -17.99 -9.77 -8.72
C PRO A 42 -16.46 -9.86 -8.91
N PRO A 43 -15.68 -10.04 -7.83
CA PRO A 43 -14.24 -10.23 -7.94
C PRO A 43 -13.90 -11.39 -8.88
N ALA A 44 -12.98 -11.16 -9.81
CA ALA A 44 -12.47 -12.23 -10.67
C ALA A 44 -11.61 -13.19 -9.85
N ASP A 45 -12.03 -14.46 -9.77
CA ASP A 45 -11.23 -15.51 -9.15
C ASP A 45 -10.33 -16.16 -10.19
N ALA A 46 -9.04 -15.81 -10.16
CA ALA A 46 -8.02 -16.43 -10.98
C ALA A 46 -7.12 -17.29 -10.10
N SER A 47 -7.32 -18.60 -10.15
CA SER A 47 -6.44 -19.59 -9.53
C SER A 47 -5.16 -19.73 -10.34
N PHE A 48 -4.01 -19.71 -9.67
CA PHE A 48 -2.74 -20.01 -10.30
C PHE A 48 -2.57 -21.53 -10.51
N SER A 49 -1.96 -21.90 -11.63
CA SER A 49 -1.41 -23.23 -11.84
C SER A 49 -0.19 -23.13 -12.75
N PHE A 50 0.88 -23.85 -12.43
CA PHE A 50 2.03 -24.00 -13.32
C PHE A 50 1.68 -24.70 -14.65
N ASP A 51 0.55 -25.40 -14.70
CA ASP A 51 0.07 -26.10 -15.89
C ASP A 51 -0.89 -25.23 -16.73
N ALA A 52 -1.24 -24.03 -16.24
CA ALA A 52 -2.03 -23.07 -17.01
C ALA A 52 -1.17 -22.41 -18.11
N PRO A 53 -1.76 -22.03 -19.25
CA PRO A 53 -1.03 -21.33 -20.30
C PRO A 53 -0.50 -19.99 -19.77
N ALA A 54 0.74 -19.65 -20.15
CA ALA A 54 1.42 -18.40 -19.77
C ALA A 54 0.81 -17.12 -20.41
N GLY A 55 -0.47 -17.16 -20.82
CA GLY A 55 -1.12 -16.17 -21.68
C GLY A 55 -0.58 -16.17 -23.12
N PRO A 56 -0.99 -15.19 -23.93
CA PRO A 56 -0.72 -15.20 -25.36
C PRO A 56 0.77 -15.14 -25.67
N GLN A 57 1.19 -15.90 -26.68
CA GLN A 57 2.52 -15.84 -27.28
C GLN A 57 2.37 -15.27 -28.69
N PHE A 58 3.22 -14.32 -29.05
CA PHE A 58 3.14 -13.64 -30.34
C PHE A 58 4.41 -13.88 -31.14
N THR A 59 4.25 -14.19 -32.41
CA THR A 59 5.31 -14.14 -33.42
C THR A 59 5.81 -12.71 -33.63
N ASP A 60 6.99 -12.54 -34.20
CA ASP A 60 7.53 -11.19 -34.44
C ASP A 60 6.70 -10.41 -35.47
N ALA A 61 6.08 -11.10 -36.43
CA ALA A 61 5.14 -10.49 -37.38
C ALA A 61 3.88 -9.96 -36.67
N GLU A 62 3.32 -10.73 -35.72
CA GLU A 62 2.18 -10.27 -34.91
C GLU A 62 2.56 -9.08 -34.03
N LYS A 63 3.73 -9.12 -33.39
CA LYS A 63 4.24 -7.98 -32.60
C LYS A 63 4.39 -6.72 -33.47
N GLU A 64 4.87 -6.85 -34.69
CA GLU A 64 5.00 -5.70 -35.60
C GLU A 64 3.64 -5.15 -36.03
N ALA A 65 2.69 -6.02 -36.37
CA ALA A 65 1.32 -5.60 -36.64
C ALA A 65 0.65 -4.90 -35.44
N GLN A 66 0.94 -5.35 -34.21
CA GLN A 66 0.50 -4.69 -32.98
C GLN A 66 1.14 -3.31 -32.81
N ARG A 67 2.41 -3.13 -33.19
CA ARG A 67 3.09 -1.81 -33.14
C ARG A 67 2.49 -0.84 -34.13
N GLU A 68 2.23 -1.28 -35.36
CA GLU A 68 1.55 -0.43 -36.35
C GLU A 68 0.17 0.04 -35.88
N ARG A 69 -0.61 -0.85 -35.25
CA ARG A 69 -1.88 -0.44 -34.60
C ARG A 69 -1.65 0.53 -33.44
N GLY A 70 -0.64 0.29 -32.60
CA GLY A 70 -0.30 1.12 -31.45
C GLY A 70 0.00 2.57 -31.81
N LYS A 71 0.64 2.82 -32.96
CA LYS A 71 0.94 4.19 -33.46
C LYS A 71 -0.31 5.06 -33.61
N GLY A 72 -1.48 4.47 -33.87
CA GLY A 72 -2.73 5.19 -34.06
C GLY A 72 -3.45 5.63 -32.77
N VAL A 73 -3.11 5.05 -31.61
CA VAL A 73 -3.86 5.25 -30.37
C VAL A 73 -3.74 6.68 -29.85
N MET A 74 -2.53 7.19 -29.65
CA MET A 74 -2.29 8.55 -29.16
C MET A 74 -2.92 9.62 -30.07
N PRO A 75 -2.67 9.62 -31.41
CA PRO A 75 -3.31 10.59 -32.30
C PRO A 75 -4.83 10.55 -32.26
N MET A 76 -5.43 9.36 -32.15
CA MET A 76 -6.88 9.20 -32.07
C MET A 76 -7.45 9.88 -30.82
N VAL A 77 -6.84 9.65 -29.66
CA VAL A 77 -7.26 10.25 -28.39
C VAL A 77 -7.09 11.77 -28.41
N MET A 78 -5.93 12.26 -28.88
CA MET A 78 -5.67 13.70 -28.94
C MET A 78 -6.63 14.42 -29.89
N LYS A 79 -6.93 13.84 -31.04
CA LYS A 79 -7.92 14.40 -31.98
C LYS A 79 -9.32 14.49 -31.36
N ALA A 80 -9.75 13.46 -30.62
CA ALA A 80 -11.02 13.48 -29.90
C ALA A 80 -11.03 14.56 -28.81
N PHE A 81 -9.92 14.70 -28.08
CA PHE A 81 -9.76 15.75 -27.08
C PHE A 81 -9.86 17.15 -27.72
N GLU A 82 -9.08 17.42 -28.76
CA GLU A 82 -9.03 18.72 -29.46
C GLU A 82 -10.35 19.11 -30.12
N SER A 83 -11.12 18.13 -30.61
CA SER A 83 -12.44 18.36 -31.22
C SER A 83 -13.57 18.58 -30.21
N GLY A 84 -13.30 18.47 -28.91
CA GLY A 84 -14.33 18.60 -27.88
C GLY A 84 -15.23 17.37 -27.74
N ALA A 85 -14.83 16.22 -28.29
CA ALA A 85 -15.60 14.99 -28.13
C ALA A 85 -15.69 14.60 -26.65
N ALA A 86 -16.85 14.04 -26.28
CA ALA A 86 -17.11 13.49 -24.94
C ALA A 86 -16.46 12.10 -24.76
N GLU A 87 -16.29 11.36 -25.86
CA GLU A 87 -15.76 9.99 -25.83
C GLU A 87 -14.91 9.70 -27.06
N VAL A 88 -13.89 8.87 -26.85
CA VAL A 88 -13.13 8.19 -27.90
C VAL A 88 -13.04 6.70 -27.56
N ARG A 89 -13.41 5.86 -28.53
CA ARG A 89 -13.37 4.40 -28.39
C ARG A 89 -12.19 3.82 -29.15
N ILE A 90 -11.31 3.16 -28.43
CA ILE A 90 -10.24 2.34 -29.00
C ILE A 90 -10.84 0.96 -29.31
N PRO A 91 -10.80 0.48 -30.56
CA PRO A 91 -11.35 -0.83 -30.90
C PRO A 91 -10.70 -1.96 -30.08
N PRO A 92 -11.44 -3.00 -29.69
CA PRO A 92 -10.86 -4.17 -29.04
C PRO A 92 -9.70 -4.78 -29.85
N GLY A 93 -8.70 -5.30 -29.16
CA GLY A 93 -7.53 -5.93 -29.78
C GLY A 93 -6.21 -5.61 -29.10
N ASP A 94 -5.12 -6.12 -29.68
CA ASP A 94 -3.76 -5.95 -29.15
C ASP A 94 -3.03 -4.78 -29.81
N TYR A 95 -2.52 -3.87 -28.98
CA TYR A 95 -1.73 -2.69 -29.37
C TYR A 95 -0.40 -2.74 -28.66
N ARG A 96 0.70 -2.56 -29.39
CA ARG A 96 2.06 -2.64 -28.83
C ARG A 96 2.77 -1.30 -28.89
N PHE A 97 3.44 -0.95 -27.81
CA PHE A 97 4.13 0.31 -27.62
C PHE A 97 5.61 0.06 -27.33
N SER A 98 6.45 0.98 -27.81
CA SER A 98 7.89 0.97 -27.55
C SER A 98 8.20 1.31 -26.09
N GLN A 99 9.49 1.43 -25.77
CA GLN A 99 9.95 1.94 -24.49
C GLN A 99 9.75 3.45 -24.37
N GLU A 100 9.83 3.93 -23.13
CA GLU A 100 9.98 5.36 -22.85
C GLU A 100 11.23 5.93 -23.53
N ARG A 101 11.24 7.25 -23.71
CA ARG A 101 12.40 7.97 -24.25
C ARG A 101 12.74 9.18 -23.40
N LYS A 102 14.01 9.57 -23.41
CA LYS A 102 14.49 10.80 -22.77
C LYS A 102 14.51 11.94 -23.78
N VAL A 103 13.94 13.09 -23.38
CA VAL A 103 14.03 14.35 -24.13
C VAL A 103 14.57 15.39 -23.16
N GLY A 104 15.88 15.65 -23.24
CA GLY A 104 16.58 16.41 -22.20
C GLY A 104 16.44 15.74 -20.82
N ALA A 105 15.98 16.50 -19.83
CA ALA A 105 15.73 15.98 -18.47
C ALA A 105 14.37 15.27 -18.33
N LYS A 106 13.49 15.35 -19.34
CA LYS A 106 12.13 14.80 -19.27
C LYS A 106 12.09 13.34 -19.74
N THR A 107 11.36 12.52 -19.00
CA THR A 107 10.95 11.18 -19.45
C THR A 107 9.63 11.30 -20.22
N VAL A 108 9.59 10.80 -21.44
CA VAL A 108 8.36 10.72 -22.25
C VAL A 108 7.91 9.28 -22.31
N TYR A 109 6.68 9.04 -21.86
CA TYR A 109 6.10 7.71 -21.74
C TYR A 109 5.64 7.23 -23.13
N PRO A 110 5.52 5.91 -23.35
CA PRO A 110 4.98 5.41 -24.62
C PRO A 110 3.53 5.85 -24.86
N LEU A 111 2.71 5.86 -23.80
CA LEU A 111 1.41 6.54 -23.76
C LEU A 111 1.52 7.74 -22.81
N HIS A 112 1.82 8.91 -23.38
CA HIS A 112 2.05 10.16 -22.65
C HIS A 112 0.95 11.18 -22.97
N PHE A 113 0.06 11.42 -22.02
CA PHE A 113 -1.00 12.43 -22.10
C PHE A 113 -0.63 13.62 -21.23
N GLU A 114 -0.65 14.84 -21.79
CA GLU A 114 -0.24 16.04 -21.07
C GLU A 114 -1.12 17.24 -21.40
N GLY A 115 -1.48 18.00 -20.38
CA GLY A 115 -2.23 19.26 -20.55
C GLY A 115 -3.69 19.07 -20.98
N MET A 116 -4.25 17.86 -20.88
CA MET A 116 -5.63 17.60 -21.26
C MET A 116 -6.59 18.11 -20.19
N GLN A 117 -7.24 19.25 -20.45
CA GLN A 117 -8.15 19.92 -19.52
C GLN A 117 -9.60 19.85 -20.01
N ARG A 118 -10.50 19.37 -19.15
CA ARG A 118 -11.97 19.42 -19.31
C ARG A 118 -12.61 20.04 -18.07
N ASP A 119 -13.82 20.57 -18.20
CA ASP A 119 -14.66 20.90 -17.05
C ASP A 119 -15.24 19.64 -16.39
N SER A 120 -15.83 19.79 -15.19
CA SER A 120 -16.32 18.66 -14.39
C SER A 120 -17.58 17.99 -14.94
N GLU A 121 -18.35 18.69 -15.76
CA GLU A 121 -19.61 18.19 -16.33
C GLU A 121 -19.37 17.44 -17.65
N HIS A 122 -18.28 17.76 -18.36
CA HIS A 122 -17.96 17.22 -19.67
C HIS A 122 -16.57 16.56 -19.71
N PRO A 123 -16.31 15.49 -18.91
CA PRO A 123 -15.05 14.78 -18.98
C PRO A 123 -14.88 14.10 -20.35
N LEU A 124 -13.62 13.88 -20.76
CA LEU A 124 -13.33 13.00 -21.89
C LEU A 124 -13.23 11.55 -21.41
N VAL A 125 -14.00 10.66 -22.02
CA VAL A 125 -13.90 9.21 -21.82
C VAL A 125 -13.03 8.58 -22.90
N ILE A 126 -11.93 7.94 -22.49
CA ILE A 126 -11.11 7.06 -23.32
C ILE A 126 -11.58 5.63 -23.03
N ASP A 127 -12.48 5.11 -23.88
CA ASP A 127 -12.97 3.74 -23.76
C ASP A 127 -12.03 2.77 -24.49
N ALA A 128 -11.28 2.01 -23.70
CA ALA A 128 -10.36 0.97 -24.15
C ALA A 128 -10.87 -0.44 -23.76
N THR A 129 -12.18 -0.60 -23.54
CA THR A 129 -12.77 -1.89 -23.18
C THR A 129 -12.48 -2.94 -24.24
N GLY A 130 -11.79 -4.01 -23.83
CA GLY A 130 -11.36 -5.09 -24.71
C GLY A 130 -10.06 -4.82 -25.46
N ALA A 131 -9.38 -3.70 -25.20
CA ALA A 131 -8.04 -3.42 -25.73
C ALA A 131 -6.96 -3.85 -24.73
N THR A 132 -5.91 -4.50 -25.25
CA THR A 132 -4.70 -4.83 -24.50
C THR A 132 -3.54 -3.98 -25.00
N PHE A 133 -2.91 -3.25 -24.09
CA PHE A 133 -1.74 -2.43 -24.32
C PHE A 133 -0.49 -3.19 -23.85
N TRP A 134 0.30 -3.63 -24.83
CA TRP A 134 1.55 -4.35 -24.66
C TRP A 134 2.73 -3.37 -24.69
N PHE A 135 3.57 -3.39 -23.65
CA PHE A 135 4.76 -2.55 -23.60
C PHE A 135 6.03 -3.40 -23.80
N ASP A 136 6.89 -2.98 -24.73
CA ASP A 136 8.18 -3.62 -25.02
C ASP A 136 9.25 -3.22 -23.99
N LEU A 137 9.02 -3.59 -22.72
CA LEU A 137 9.93 -3.32 -21.62
C LEU A 137 11.13 -4.28 -21.68
N ASP A 138 12.34 -3.76 -21.46
CA ASP A 138 13.52 -4.63 -21.42
C ASP A 138 13.55 -5.56 -20.19
N ASP A 139 14.31 -6.65 -20.31
CA ASP A 139 14.60 -7.57 -19.22
C ASP A 139 15.97 -7.29 -18.58
N VAL A 140 16.55 -6.11 -18.83
CA VAL A 140 17.83 -5.75 -18.23
C VAL A 140 17.61 -5.48 -16.75
N GLN A 141 18.51 -5.99 -15.92
CA GLN A 141 18.50 -5.68 -14.49
C GLN A 141 18.78 -4.19 -14.30
N MET A 142 17.73 -3.40 -14.04
CA MET A 142 17.72 -1.95 -13.80
C MET A 142 18.47 -1.10 -14.85
N PRO A 143 17.71 -0.32 -15.64
CA PRO A 143 17.87 1.15 -15.75
C PRO A 143 16.72 1.89 -15.00
N PRO A 144 16.73 3.23 -14.86
CA PRO A 144 15.78 3.94 -14.00
C PRO A 144 14.34 3.93 -14.54
N GLY A 145 13.61 2.85 -14.22
CA GLY A 145 12.15 2.70 -14.21
C GLY A 145 11.47 2.69 -15.58
N HIS A 146 11.01 1.52 -16.04
CA HIS A 146 10.20 1.42 -17.26
C HIS A 146 8.79 1.97 -17.09
N ARG A 147 8.39 2.95 -17.87
CA ARG A 147 7.08 3.59 -17.77
C ARG A 147 6.14 3.19 -18.90
N CYS A 148 4.84 3.05 -18.60
CA CYS A 148 3.83 2.63 -19.56
C CYS A 148 2.86 3.77 -19.91
N VAL A 149 1.97 4.14 -18.98
CA VAL A 149 0.93 5.16 -19.19
C VAL A 149 1.16 6.33 -18.24
N GLY A 150 1.10 7.56 -18.74
CA GLY A 150 1.28 8.77 -17.93
C GLY A 150 0.26 9.86 -18.27
N PHE A 151 -0.32 10.46 -17.24
CA PHE A 151 -1.18 11.65 -17.32
C PHE A 151 -0.52 12.79 -16.53
N PHE A 152 -0.15 13.86 -17.21
CA PHE A 152 0.61 14.98 -16.66
C PHE A 152 -0.19 16.27 -16.80
N SER A 153 -0.50 16.93 -15.69
CA SER A 153 -1.31 18.15 -15.71
C SER A 153 -2.61 17.94 -16.50
N CYS A 154 -3.30 16.84 -16.25
CA CYS A 154 -4.57 16.49 -16.88
C CYS A 154 -5.72 16.69 -15.88
N ARG A 155 -6.93 16.95 -16.39
CA ARG A 155 -8.12 17.19 -15.58
C ARG A 155 -9.37 16.59 -16.21
N ASN A 156 -10.17 15.90 -15.38
CA ASN A 156 -11.49 15.37 -15.76
C ASN A 156 -11.40 14.43 -16.99
N ILE A 157 -10.54 13.40 -16.91
CA ILE A 157 -10.36 12.37 -17.94
C ILE A 157 -10.69 11.01 -17.34
N VAL A 158 -11.37 10.15 -18.10
CA VAL A 158 -11.66 8.77 -17.72
C VAL A 158 -10.90 7.83 -18.66
N LEU A 159 -10.13 6.88 -18.11
CA LEU A 159 -9.63 5.72 -18.85
C LEU A 159 -10.42 4.48 -18.40
N ARG A 160 -11.10 3.85 -19.36
CA ARG A 160 -12.00 2.72 -19.09
C ARG A 160 -11.51 1.44 -19.75
N GLY A 161 -11.52 0.33 -19.01
CA GLY A 161 -11.46 -1.03 -19.54
C GLY A 161 -10.13 -1.48 -20.15
N ALA A 162 -9.08 -0.66 -20.06
CA ALA A 162 -7.76 -1.00 -20.61
C ALA A 162 -7.11 -2.17 -19.84
N ILE A 163 -6.49 -3.08 -20.58
CA ILE A 163 -5.53 -4.05 -20.02
C ILE A 163 -4.12 -3.54 -20.33
N ILE A 164 -3.28 -3.40 -19.30
CA ILE A 164 -1.90 -2.93 -19.40
C ILE A 164 -0.97 -4.08 -19.01
N ASP A 165 -0.12 -4.50 -19.95
CA ASP A 165 0.76 -5.65 -19.80
C ASP A 165 2.10 -5.44 -20.52
N ARG A 166 3.12 -6.23 -20.18
CA ARG A 166 4.44 -6.21 -20.84
C ARG A 166 4.64 -7.48 -21.67
N GLY A 167 5.46 -7.37 -22.72
CA GLY A 167 5.73 -8.48 -23.64
C GLY A 167 6.47 -9.65 -22.99
N THR A 168 7.43 -9.37 -22.11
CA THR A 168 8.21 -10.36 -21.34
C THR A 168 7.76 -10.39 -19.88
N ARG A 169 8.10 -11.41 -19.10
CA ARG A 169 7.62 -11.52 -17.70
C ARG A 169 8.28 -10.55 -16.72
N GLY A 170 9.50 -10.06 -16.99
CA GLY A 170 10.21 -9.12 -16.11
C GLY A 170 10.67 -9.70 -14.75
N CYS A 171 10.47 -11.00 -14.54
CA CYS A 171 10.93 -11.78 -13.40
C CYS A 171 11.19 -13.22 -13.85
N ILE A 172 11.92 -13.98 -13.05
CA ILE A 172 11.99 -15.45 -13.20
C ILE A 172 10.98 -16.03 -12.24
N GLU A 173 10.12 -16.92 -12.70
CA GLU A 173 9.36 -17.80 -11.82
C GLU A 173 9.50 -19.24 -12.30
N GLY A 174 9.40 -20.20 -11.39
CA GLY A 174 9.42 -21.61 -11.76
C GLY A 174 9.02 -22.55 -10.64
N ARG A 175 8.69 -23.78 -11.03
CA ARG A 175 8.34 -24.88 -10.13
C ARG A 175 9.61 -25.52 -9.58
N ILE A 176 9.70 -25.66 -8.26
CA ILE A 176 10.81 -26.33 -7.58
C ILE A 176 10.80 -27.82 -7.94
N THR A 177 11.89 -28.31 -8.54
CA THR A 177 12.10 -29.72 -8.86
C THR A 177 13.00 -30.41 -7.83
N ARG A 178 13.92 -29.67 -7.21
CA ARG A 178 14.85 -30.19 -6.20
C ARG A 178 15.24 -29.13 -5.18
N ILE A 179 15.46 -29.56 -3.94
CA ILE A 179 16.01 -28.73 -2.86
C ILE A 179 17.37 -29.33 -2.46
N ASP A 180 18.46 -28.58 -2.64
CA ASP A 180 19.80 -28.97 -2.22
C ASP A 180 20.18 -28.19 -0.96
N ARG A 181 19.91 -28.82 0.20
CA ARG A 181 20.16 -28.23 1.51
C ARG A 181 21.64 -27.93 1.74
N LYS A 182 22.54 -28.83 1.35
CA LYS A 182 23.99 -28.67 1.57
C LYS A 182 24.55 -27.54 0.68
N GLY A 183 24.03 -27.42 -0.54
CA GLY A 183 24.41 -26.37 -1.48
C GLY A 183 23.67 -25.04 -1.28
N ASN A 184 22.72 -24.95 -0.34
CA ASN A 184 21.85 -23.79 -0.14
C ASN A 184 21.22 -23.27 -1.44
N ARG A 185 20.59 -24.17 -2.20
CA ARG A 185 20.06 -23.84 -3.52
C ARG A 185 18.82 -24.65 -3.89
N PHE A 186 18.02 -24.10 -4.78
CA PHE A 186 16.77 -24.69 -5.26
C PHE A 186 16.85 -24.87 -6.77
N GLU A 187 16.51 -26.04 -7.29
CA GLU A 187 16.36 -26.27 -8.72
C GLU A 187 14.94 -25.93 -9.12
N ILE A 188 14.78 -25.15 -10.18
CA ILE A 188 13.48 -24.82 -10.74
C ILE A 188 13.39 -25.23 -12.20
N GLN A 189 12.18 -25.64 -12.58
CA GLN A 189 11.69 -25.59 -13.96
C GLN A 189 11.08 -24.21 -14.19
N PRO A 190 11.69 -23.32 -15.00
CA PRO A 190 11.10 -22.03 -15.29
C PRO A 190 9.73 -22.16 -15.96
N SER A 191 8.83 -21.24 -15.65
CA SER A 191 7.57 -21.09 -16.39
C SER A 191 7.84 -20.77 -17.87
N PRO A 192 6.92 -21.12 -18.79
CA PRO A 192 7.08 -20.78 -20.20
C PRO A 192 7.22 -19.27 -20.44
N GLY A 193 8.12 -18.88 -21.36
CA GLY A 193 8.35 -17.49 -21.74
C GLY A 193 9.24 -16.69 -20.78
N ILE A 194 9.87 -17.33 -19.80
CA ILE A 194 10.83 -16.71 -18.90
C ILE A 194 12.19 -16.54 -19.59
N VAL A 195 12.76 -15.34 -19.49
CA VAL A 195 14.13 -15.04 -19.91
C VAL A 195 15.00 -14.98 -18.66
N VAL A 196 16.06 -15.80 -18.60
CA VAL A 196 17.00 -15.79 -17.49
C VAL A 196 18.05 -14.70 -17.71
N PRO A 197 18.26 -13.75 -16.78
CA PRO A 197 19.29 -12.74 -16.92
C PRO A 197 20.68 -13.35 -17.08
N THR A 198 21.47 -12.77 -17.97
CA THR A 198 22.85 -13.18 -18.23
C THR A 198 23.85 -12.53 -17.27
N SER A 199 23.44 -11.51 -16.52
CA SER A 199 24.28 -10.80 -15.54
C SER A 199 23.48 -10.38 -14.30
N TYR A 200 24.20 -10.27 -13.18
CA TYR A 200 23.66 -10.00 -11.86
C TYR A 200 24.48 -8.89 -11.20
N LYS A 201 23.83 -7.80 -10.80
CA LYS A 201 24.45 -6.56 -10.30
C LYS A 201 24.53 -6.48 -8.77
N GLY A 202 24.05 -7.47 -8.03
CA GLY A 202 24.12 -7.44 -6.56
C GLY A 202 23.23 -6.38 -5.91
N GLY A 203 22.31 -5.74 -6.65
CA GLY A 203 21.55 -4.56 -6.20
C GLY A 203 20.34 -4.88 -5.31
N ASP A 204 19.69 -3.83 -4.79
CA ASP A 204 18.53 -3.87 -3.86
C ASP A 204 17.33 -4.69 -4.38
N GLU A 205 17.31 -5.05 -5.67
CA GLU A 205 16.17 -5.67 -6.33
C GLU A 205 16.29 -7.18 -6.53
N GLN A 206 17.42 -7.81 -6.19
CA GLN A 206 17.57 -9.26 -6.22
C GLN A 206 16.88 -9.92 -5.04
N ARG A 207 15.55 -9.99 -5.13
CA ARG A 207 14.68 -10.54 -4.10
C ARG A 207 14.08 -11.87 -4.55
N LEU A 208 13.95 -12.80 -3.61
CA LEU A 208 13.36 -14.11 -3.84
C LEU A 208 12.06 -14.28 -3.04
N PHE A 209 11.03 -14.80 -3.69
CA PHE A 209 9.73 -15.03 -3.09
C PHE A 209 9.27 -16.48 -3.28
N PRO A 210 9.18 -17.28 -2.21
CA PRO A 210 8.59 -18.62 -2.27
C PRO A 210 7.06 -18.56 -2.19
N PHE A 211 6.41 -19.40 -2.99
CA PHE A 211 4.96 -19.54 -3.03
C PHE A 211 4.55 -21.00 -3.22
N LYS A 212 3.34 -21.36 -2.80
CA LYS A 212 2.78 -22.71 -2.92
C LYS A 212 2.44 -23.03 -4.37
N ARG A 213 2.32 -24.32 -4.70
CA ARG A 213 1.91 -24.79 -6.04
C ARG A 213 0.62 -24.16 -6.59
N ASP A 214 -0.26 -23.65 -5.73
CA ASP A 214 -1.54 -23.00 -6.08
C ASP A 214 -1.48 -21.47 -6.05
N GLY A 215 -0.28 -20.89 -5.87
CA GLY A 215 -0.02 -19.45 -5.91
C GLY A 215 -0.08 -18.77 -4.55
N ARG A 216 -0.57 -19.43 -3.50
CA ARG A 216 -0.61 -18.85 -2.14
C ARG A 216 0.79 -18.61 -1.60
N PHE A 217 0.98 -17.57 -0.81
CA PHE A 217 2.32 -17.27 -0.27
C PHE A 217 2.69 -18.13 0.94
N CYS A 218 3.99 -18.43 1.04
CA CYS A 218 4.55 -19.16 2.17
C CYS A 218 4.86 -18.17 3.30
N VAL A 219 4.48 -18.49 4.54
CA VAL A 219 4.74 -17.64 5.72
C VAL A 219 6.24 -17.36 5.95
N PRO A 220 7.21 -18.27 5.72
CA PRO A 220 8.64 -17.98 5.84
C PRO A 220 9.07 -16.71 5.11
N LEU A 221 8.46 -16.42 3.95
CA LEU A 221 8.71 -15.19 3.21
C LEU A 221 8.58 -13.97 4.14
N TYR A 222 7.49 -13.91 4.90
CA TYR A 222 7.12 -12.76 5.73
C TYR A 222 8.04 -12.53 6.92
N ASP A 223 8.48 -13.60 7.57
CA ASP A 223 9.43 -13.46 8.68
C ASP A 223 10.83 -13.13 8.20
N LEU A 224 11.27 -13.78 7.13
CA LEU A 224 12.64 -13.66 6.67
C LEU A 224 12.87 -12.38 5.88
N GLN A 225 11.93 -11.91 5.08
CA GLN A 225 12.10 -10.66 4.34
C GLN A 225 11.80 -9.38 5.13
N ALA A 226 11.58 -9.43 6.45
CA ALA A 226 11.30 -8.21 7.21
C ALA A 226 12.47 -7.19 7.15
N GLY A 227 12.20 -6.01 6.58
CA GLY A 227 13.20 -4.99 6.24
C GLY A 227 13.72 -5.11 4.81
N VAL A 228 14.53 -4.17 4.33
CA VAL A 228 14.75 -3.96 2.88
C VAL A 228 15.58 -5.06 2.17
N ARG A 229 16.14 -6.09 2.84
CA ARG A 229 17.31 -6.81 2.26
C ARG A 229 17.52 -8.31 2.53
N LYS A 230 16.55 -9.07 3.06
CA LYS A 230 16.93 -10.34 3.70
C LYS A 230 16.82 -11.63 2.88
N LEU A 231 15.81 -11.79 2.00
CA LEU A 231 15.72 -13.02 1.19
C LEU A 231 16.19 -12.75 -0.25
N ARG A 232 17.47 -13.05 -0.49
CA ARG A 232 18.17 -12.75 -1.73
C ARG A 232 18.76 -14.00 -2.36
N TYR A 233 18.88 -13.96 -3.68
CA TYR A 233 19.62 -14.94 -4.45
C TYR A 233 20.89 -14.28 -4.98
N LYS A 234 21.98 -15.05 -5.01
CA LYS A 234 23.30 -14.62 -5.48
C LYS A 234 23.33 -14.59 -7.01
N ASP A 235 22.98 -15.72 -7.62
CA ASP A 235 22.99 -15.94 -9.06
C ASP A 235 22.04 -17.09 -9.42
N ILE A 236 21.82 -17.26 -10.72
CA ILE A 236 21.02 -18.33 -11.28
C ILE A 236 21.87 -19.04 -12.32
N THR A 237 22.09 -20.33 -12.12
CA THR A 237 23.00 -21.13 -12.95
C THR A 237 22.25 -22.27 -13.64
N PRO A 238 22.64 -22.66 -14.87
CA PRO A 238 22.04 -23.81 -15.53
C PRO A 238 22.20 -25.11 -14.71
N SER A 239 21.17 -25.95 -14.76
CA SER A 239 21.20 -27.36 -14.38
C SER A 239 21.02 -28.24 -15.64
N ALA A 240 20.62 -29.51 -15.46
CA ALA A 240 20.30 -30.40 -16.58
C ALA A 240 18.96 -30.05 -17.23
N ASN A 241 18.80 -30.38 -18.52
CA ASN A 241 17.51 -30.36 -19.24
C ASN A 241 16.77 -29.00 -19.23
N GLY A 242 17.48 -27.88 -19.24
CA GLY A 242 16.87 -26.54 -19.23
C GLY A 242 16.30 -26.11 -17.87
N LEU A 243 16.64 -26.84 -16.80
CA LEU A 243 16.38 -26.44 -15.42
C LEU A 243 17.46 -25.46 -14.93
N TYR A 244 17.17 -24.74 -13.84
CA TYR A 244 18.09 -23.76 -13.27
C TYR A 244 18.20 -23.87 -11.76
N TRP A 245 19.41 -23.70 -11.24
CA TRP A 245 19.67 -23.52 -9.82
C TRP A 245 19.54 -22.06 -9.42
N ILE A 246 18.69 -21.78 -8.45
CA ILE A 246 18.66 -20.53 -7.71
C ILE A 246 19.61 -20.68 -6.53
N ASN A 247 20.76 -20.02 -6.59
CA ASN A 247 21.76 -20.07 -5.53
C ASN A 247 21.48 -18.96 -4.52
N MET A 248 21.17 -19.34 -3.29
CA MET A 248 20.79 -18.40 -2.24
C MET A 248 21.99 -17.63 -1.70
N GLU A 249 21.81 -16.37 -1.33
CA GLU A 249 22.86 -15.57 -0.68
C GLU A 249 23.10 -16.03 0.77
N ALA A 250 22.03 -16.31 1.52
CA ALA A 250 22.06 -16.72 2.92
C ALA A 250 21.27 -18.03 3.15
N PRO A 251 21.61 -18.83 4.19
CA PRO A 251 20.94 -20.10 4.48
C PRO A 251 19.60 -19.94 5.20
N ASP A 252 19.21 -18.72 5.61
CA ASP A 252 18.07 -18.45 6.48
C ASP A 252 16.76 -19.08 6.03
N LEU A 253 16.47 -19.08 4.71
CA LEU A 253 15.29 -19.75 4.17
C LEU A 253 15.37 -21.25 4.34
N MET A 254 16.53 -21.84 4.03
CA MET A 254 16.76 -23.27 4.17
C MET A 254 16.61 -23.71 5.64
N GLU A 255 17.12 -22.92 6.57
CA GLU A 255 16.95 -23.18 8.00
C GLU A 255 15.49 -23.06 8.43
N ARG A 256 14.79 -22.01 7.99
CA ARG A 256 13.40 -21.76 8.37
C ARG A 256 12.44 -22.84 7.89
N ILE A 257 12.58 -23.30 6.65
CA ILE A 257 11.71 -24.35 6.09
C ILE A 257 12.01 -25.73 6.68
N HIS A 258 12.91 -25.83 7.65
CA HIS A 258 13.21 -27.04 8.41
C HIS A 258 13.01 -26.86 9.93
N ASP A 259 12.44 -25.73 10.36
CA ASP A 259 12.08 -25.48 11.75
C ASP A 259 10.74 -26.16 12.10
N ALA A 260 10.78 -27.14 13.01
CA ALA A 260 9.60 -27.88 13.42
C ALA A 260 8.56 -27.02 14.16
N ASN A 261 8.98 -25.99 14.90
CA ASN A 261 8.05 -25.05 15.54
C ASN A 261 7.33 -24.22 14.49
N TRP A 262 8.06 -23.83 13.46
CA TRP A 262 7.49 -23.10 12.34
C TRP A 262 6.46 -23.92 11.56
N GLU A 263 6.76 -25.19 11.26
CA GLU A 263 5.79 -26.09 10.62
C GLU A 263 4.54 -26.28 11.49
N ARG A 264 4.69 -26.42 12.81
CA ARG A 264 3.54 -26.53 13.73
C ARG A 264 2.68 -25.27 13.77
N ALA A 265 3.30 -24.10 13.69
CA ALA A 265 2.58 -22.83 13.74
C ALA A 265 1.72 -22.60 12.49
N TYR A 266 2.26 -22.87 11.29
CA TYR A 266 1.68 -22.47 10.01
C TYR A 266 1.31 -23.61 9.06
N GLY A 267 1.55 -24.87 9.45
CA GLY A 267 1.27 -26.04 8.63
C GLY A 267 1.95 -25.98 7.26
N GLU A 268 1.19 -26.27 6.20
CA GLU A 268 1.70 -26.28 4.82
C GLU A 268 2.22 -24.93 4.32
N LEU A 269 1.66 -23.81 4.83
CA LEU A 269 2.11 -22.47 4.47
C LEU A 269 3.43 -22.12 5.15
N GLY A 270 3.78 -22.82 6.24
CA GLY A 270 5.07 -22.71 6.90
C GLY A 270 6.24 -23.27 6.08
N MET A 271 5.97 -24.07 5.04
CA MET A 271 6.98 -24.91 4.41
C MET A 271 7.08 -24.67 2.91
N VAL A 272 8.31 -24.75 2.38
CA VAL A 272 8.58 -24.80 0.94
C VAL A 272 9.00 -26.22 0.58
N ARG A 273 8.36 -26.83 -0.42
CA ARG A 273 8.55 -28.23 -0.81
C ARG A 273 8.77 -28.35 -2.31
N VAL A 274 9.26 -29.51 -2.76
CA VAL A 274 9.26 -29.85 -4.19
C VAL A 274 7.82 -29.77 -4.72
N GLY A 275 7.66 -29.13 -5.88
CA GLY A 275 6.36 -28.83 -6.49
C GLY A 275 5.81 -27.44 -6.16
N ASP A 276 6.32 -26.77 -5.12
CA ASP A 276 6.05 -25.35 -4.87
C ASP A 276 6.81 -24.47 -5.87
N GLY A 277 6.65 -23.14 -5.77
CA GLY A 277 7.25 -22.17 -6.67
C GLY A 277 8.27 -21.24 -6.02
N LEU A 278 9.18 -20.72 -6.85
CA LEU A 278 10.05 -19.59 -6.53
C LEU A 278 9.91 -18.50 -7.58
N SER A 279 9.88 -17.25 -7.14
CA SER A 279 9.96 -16.06 -7.98
C SER A 279 11.19 -15.23 -7.63
N CYS A 280 11.99 -14.88 -8.63
CA CYS A 280 13.17 -14.03 -8.52
C CYS A 280 12.92 -12.72 -9.27
N LEU A 281 12.91 -11.61 -8.53
CA LEU A 281 12.71 -10.29 -9.08
C LEU A 281 14.05 -9.66 -9.53
N TYR A 282 14.02 -8.93 -10.66
CA TYR A 282 15.21 -8.21 -11.17
C TYR A 282 14.93 -6.97 -12.05
N THR A 283 13.70 -6.72 -12.54
CA THR A 283 13.36 -5.52 -13.36
C THR A 283 12.35 -4.62 -12.65
N SER A 284 12.35 -3.30 -12.95
CA SER A 284 11.47 -2.25 -12.38
C SER A 284 10.57 -1.50 -13.36
N ALA A 285 9.31 -1.21 -13.02
CA ALA A 285 8.39 -0.45 -13.87
C ALA A 285 7.49 0.54 -13.11
N GLY A 286 6.81 1.43 -13.84
CA GLY A 286 5.71 2.27 -13.36
C GLY A 286 4.58 2.18 -14.39
N ALA A 287 3.48 1.51 -14.02
CA ALA A 287 2.45 1.13 -14.98
C ALA A 287 1.54 2.30 -15.36
N ILE A 288 1.06 3.06 -14.37
CA ILE A 288 0.22 4.23 -14.57
C ILE A 288 0.74 5.33 -13.66
N VAL A 289 1.05 6.50 -14.21
CA VAL A 289 1.52 7.65 -13.41
C VAL A 289 0.58 8.82 -13.63
N LEU A 290 0.01 9.34 -12.54
CA LEU A 290 -0.80 10.55 -12.52
C LEU A 290 0.03 11.64 -11.82
N GLU A 291 0.43 12.66 -12.56
CA GLU A 291 1.29 13.72 -12.02
C GLU A 291 0.64 15.08 -12.24
N ASP A 292 0.62 15.90 -11.19
CA ASP A 292 0.07 17.26 -11.20
C ASP A 292 -1.36 17.36 -11.78
N SER A 293 -2.16 16.32 -11.56
CA SER A 293 -3.47 16.14 -12.22
C SER A 293 -4.65 16.30 -11.26
N ALA A 294 -5.86 16.29 -11.82
CA ALA A 294 -7.11 16.47 -11.08
C ALA A 294 -8.22 15.56 -11.62
N ASN A 295 -9.00 14.92 -10.74
CA ASN A 295 -10.27 14.26 -11.10
C ASN A 295 -10.15 13.21 -12.22
N LEU A 296 -9.00 12.56 -12.34
CA LEU A 296 -8.84 11.44 -13.26
C LEU A 296 -9.57 10.20 -12.72
N THR A 297 -10.19 9.44 -13.62
CA THR A 297 -10.89 8.20 -13.27
C THR A 297 -10.34 7.02 -14.04
N LEU A 298 -9.97 5.97 -13.34
CA LEU A 298 -9.56 4.69 -13.89
C LEU A 298 -10.66 3.69 -13.53
N HIS A 299 -11.37 3.20 -14.55
CA HIS A 299 -12.55 2.36 -14.36
C HIS A 299 -12.39 1.03 -15.11
N GLY A 300 -12.37 -0.09 -14.38
CA GLY A 300 -12.24 -1.42 -14.99
C GLY A 300 -10.86 -1.68 -15.60
N VAL A 301 -9.82 -0.98 -15.13
CA VAL A 301 -8.46 -1.10 -15.68
C VAL A 301 -7.72 -2.26 -15.00
N SER A 302 -7.10 -3.11 -15.81
CA SER A 302 -6.28 -4.24 -15.34
C SER A 302 -4.81 -4.01 -15.64
N VAL A 303 -3.94 -4.18 -14.65
CA VAL A 303 -2.49 -4.00 -14.78
C VAL A 303 -1.76 -5.28 -14.37
N TYR A 304 -1.18 -5.94 -15.38
CA TYR A 304 -0.40 -7.17 -15.26
C TYR A 304 1.12 -6.94 -15.35
N VAL A 305 1.56 -5.70 -15.58
CA VAL A 305 2.98 -5.35 -15.65
C VAL A 305 3.70 -5.69 -14.32
N ALA A 306 4.66 -6.61 -14.39
CA ALA A 306 5.56 -6.91 -13.26
C ALA A 306 6.35 -5.65 -12.83
N LYS A 307 6.46 -5.47 -11.52
CA LYS A 307 7.07 -4.32 -10.83
C LYS A 307 6.50 -2.95 -11.21
N GLY A 308 5.32 -2.87 -11.84
CA GLY A 308 4.65 -1.59 -12.12
C GLY A 308 3.39 -1.40 -11.30
N GLY A 309 3.48 -0.67 -10.19
CA GLY A 309 2.32 -0.10 -9.51
C GLY A 309 1.85 1.20 -10.19
N PRO A 310 0.57 1.56 -10.09
CA PRO A 310 0.11 2.95 -10.23
C PRO A 310 0.76 3.90 -9.21
N SER A 311 0.91 5.18 -9.59
CA SER A 311 1.34 6.23 -8.67
C SER A 311 0.68 7.57 -8.98
N GLU A 312 0.37 8.33 -7.94
CA GLU A 312 -0.13 9.70 -7.95
C GLU A 312 0.85 10.61 -7.22
N SER A 313 1.19 11.76 -7.83
CA SER A 313 2.15 12.70 -7.24
C SER A 313 1.79 14.14 -7.58
N GLY A 314 1.61 14.98 -6.56
CA GLY A 314 1.33 16.41 -6.75
C GLY A 314 -0.07 16.68 -7.31
N GLY A 315 -0.35 17.95 -7.59
CA GLY A 315 -1.60 18.38 -8.20
C GLY A 315 -2.79 18.40 -7.24
N HIS A 316 -3.97 18.57 -7.83
CA HIS A 316 -5.22 18.64 -7.07
C HIS A 316 -5.59 17.27 -6.47
N GLY A 317 -5.28 16.17 -7.15
CA GLY A 317 -5.68 14.83 -6.74
C GLY A 317 -7.15 14.56 -7.03
N ALA A 318 -7.90 14.04 -6.05
CA ALA A 318 -9.32 13.67 -6.18
C ALA A 318 -9.56 12.62 -7.27
N HIS A 319 -8.64 11.67 -7.40
CA HIS A 319 -8.70 10.60 -8.39
C HIS A 319 -9.65 9.47 -7.95
N LEU A 320 -10.23 8.77 -8.92
CA LEU A 320 -11.11 7.61 -8.68
C LEU A 320 -10.54 6.37 -9.36
N TRP A 321 -10.38 5.30 -8.60
CA TRP A 321 -10.03 3.96 -9.08
C TRP A 321 -11.18 3.02 -8.75
N LYS A 322 -11.90 2.59 -9.78
CA LYS A 322 -13.11 1.78 -9.66
C LYS A 322 -12.95 0.48 -10.42
N ASP A 323 -13.20 -0.65 -9.76
CA ASP A 323 -13.18 -1.98 -10.40
C ASP A 323 -11.84 -2.32 -11.06
N CYS A 324 -10.74 -1.79 -10.51
CA CYS A 324 -9.40 -1.99 -11.05
C CYS A 324 -8.75 -3.25 -10.47
N TYR A 325 -7.90 -3.89 -11.29
CA TYR A 325 -7.13 -5.05 -10.89
C TYR A 325 -5.63 -4.80 -11.05
N PHE A 326 -4.88 -4.99 -9.97
CA PHE A 326 -3.43 -4.89 -9.92
C PHE A 326 -2.84 -6.19 -9.40
N GLY A 327 -2.52 -7.12 -10.29
CA GLY A 327 -1.99 -8.42 -9.88
C GLY A 327 -1.34 -9.17 -11.02
N PRO A 328 -1.04 -10.46 -10.82
CA PRO A 328 -0.59 -11.32 -11.90
C PRO A 328 -1.66 -11.43 -12.99
N ARG A 329 -1.22 -11.67 -14.23
CA ARG A 329 -2.13 -12.13 -15.28
C ARG A 329 -2.83 -13.42 -14.82
N PRO A 330 -4.14 -13.63 -15.11
CA PRO A 330 -4.81 -14.90 -14.85
C PRO A 330 -3.99 -16.10 -15.35
N GLY A 331 -3.89 -17.14 -14.53
CA GLY A 331 -3.09 -18.34 -14.80
C GLY A 331 -1.58 -18.20 -14.51
N THR A 332 -1.14 -17.11 -13.88
CA THR A 332 0.29 -16.81 -13.65
C THR A 332 0.53 -16.38 -12.21
N SER A 333 1.74 -16.56 -11.67
CA SER A 333 2.08 -16.17 -10.28
C SER A 333 2.82 -14.82 -10.23
N GLN A 334 3.12 -14.25 -11.40
CA GLN A 334 3.93 -13.05 -11.64
C GLN A 334 3.87 -11.99 -10.52
N TRP A 335 5.05 -11.62 -10.02
CA TRP A 335 5.20 -10.73 -8.87
C TRP A 335 5.40 -9.27 -9.28
N LYS A 336 4.89 -8.36 -8.45
CA LYS A 336 5.07 -6.92 -8.56
C LYS A 336 6.18 -6.45 -7.64
N GLY A 337 7.37 -6.20 -8.17
CA GLY A 337 8.52 -5.79 -7.38
C GLY A 337 8.55 -4.38 -6.80
N ALA A 338 7.45 -3.64 -6.79
CA ALA A 338 7.40 -2.26 -6.29
C ALA A 338 6.12 -2.08 -5.50
N ASP A 339 5.86 -0.85 -5.06
CA ASP A 339 4.61 -0.47 -4.42
C ASP A 339 3.44 -0.93 -5.29
N GLY A 340 2.38 -1.42 -4.65
CA GLY A 340 1.11 -1.64 -5.32
C GLY A 340 0.54 -0.32 -5.81
N PHE A 341 0.62 0.72 -4.98
CA PHE A 341 0.11 2.04 -5.29
C PHE A 341 0.77 3.12 -4.40
N LEU A 342 1.17 4.25 -4.98
CA LEU A 342 1.73 5.39 -4.25
C LEU A 342 0.82 6.62 -4.42
N CYS A 343 0.36 7.25 -3.36
CA CYS A 343 -0.35 8.53 -3.40
C CYS A 343 0.38 9.54 -2.53
N ARG A 344 0.94 10.58 -3.15
CA ARG A 344 1.71 11.59 -2.42
C ARG A 344 1.50 13.01 -2.86
N SER A 345 1.66 13.93 -1.91
CA SER A 345 1.69 15.38 -2.18
C SER A 345 0.48 15.92 -2.95
N THR A 346 -0.65 15.20 -2.95
CA THR A 346 -1.89 15.66 -3.59
C THR A 346 -2.67 16.53 -2.61
N ARG A 347 -3.45 17.47 -3.14
CA ARG A 347 -4.31 18.30 -2.30
C ARG A 347 -5.51 17.53 -1.73
N HIS A 348 -6.06 16.62 -2.52
CA HIS A 348 -7.12 15.71 -2.14
C HIS A 348 -6.66 14.27 -2.37
N GLY A 349 -7.03 13.41 -1.42
CA GLY A 349 -6.76 11.99 -1.47
C GLY A 349 -7.44 11.29 -2.65
N THR A 350 -7.01 10.06 -2.91
CA THR A 350 -7.62 9.19 -3.92
C THR A 350 -8.77 8.38 -3.35
N THR A 351 -9.72 8.02 -4.19
CA THR A 351 -10.80 7.08 -3.87
C THR A 351 -10.55 5.76 -4.59
N MET A 352 -10.47 4.67 -3.84
CA MET A 352 -10.43 3.31 -4.34
C MET A 352 -11.71 2.58 -3.95
N ASP A 353 -12.46 2.10 -4.94
CA ASP A 353 -13.63 1.26 -4.72
C ASP A 353 -13.56 -0.03 -5.55
N ASN A 354 -13.73 -1.16 -4.88
CA ASN A 354 -13.66 -2.50 -5.47
C ASN A 354 -12.35 -2.74 -6.25
N VAL A 355 -11.23 -2.28 -5.68
CA VAL A 355 -9.90 -2.51 -6.24
C VAL A 355 -9.31 -3.80 -5.67
N SER A 356 -8.74 -4.62 -6.55
CA SER A 356 -8.01 -5.83 -6.16
C SER A 356 -6.51 -5.65 -6.36
N ILE A 357 -5.71 -5.90 -5.31
CA ILE A 357 -4.24 -5.86 -5.37
C ILE A 357 -3.66 -7.20 -4.91
N ARG A 358 -2.79 -7.79 -5.73
CA ARG A 358 -2.12 -9.06 -5.47
C ARG A 358 -0.64 -9.00 -5.84
N HIS A 359 0.14 -9.77 -5.10
CA HIS A 359 1.55 -10.08 -5.34
C HIS A 359 2.49 -8.87 -5.35
N THR A 360 2.25 -7.86 -4.52
CA THR A 360 3.24 -6.79 -4.30
C THR A 360 4.40 -7.27 -3.45
N ALA A 361 5.60 -6.80 -3.78
CA ALA A 361 6.83 -6.97 -3.03
C ALA A 361 7.21 -5.71 -2.23
N ASP A 362 6.44 -4.63 -2.40
CA ASP A 362 6.54 -3.41 -1.61
C ASP A 362 5.14 -2.92 -1.19
N ASP A 363 5.07 -1.75 -0.54
CA ASP A 363 3.87 -1.23 0.10
C ASP A 363 2.63 -1.32 -0.82
N LEU A 364 1.53 -1.91 -0.34
CA LEU A 364 0.26 -2.07 -1.08
C LEU A 364 -0.27 -0.74 -1.62
N GLN A 365 -0.24 0.24 -0.73
CA GLN A 365 -0.77 1.58 -0.87
C GLN A 365 0.00 2.44 0.12
N ASN A 366 0.40 3.64 -0.28
CA ASN A 366 1.03 4.60 0.61
C ASN A 366 0.36 5.98 0.48
N PHE A 367 -0.06 6.58 1.60
CA PHE A 367 -0.64 7.93 1.66
C PHE A 367 0.26 8.85 2.48
N HIS A 368 0.82 9.88 1.83
CA HIS A 368 1.76 10.77 2.53
C HIS A 368 1.97 12.13 1.87
N GLY A 369 2.33 13.13 2.67
CA GLY A 369 2.99 14.34 2.21
C GLY A 369 4.51 14.23 2.27
N ILE A 370 5.19 15.36 2.29
CA ILE A 370 6.66 15.45 2.33
C ILE A 370 7.05 16.55 3.31
N TRP A 371 7.94 16.23 4.26
CA TRP A 371 8.44 17.20 5.21
C TRP A 371 9.31 18.27 4.54
N GLY A 372 9.02 19.54 4.80
CA GLY A 372 9.91 20.66 4.49
C GLY A 372 10.84 21.00 5.65
N LYS A 373 12.07 20.47 5.68
CA LYS A 373 13.03 20.77 6.76
C LYS A 373 13.49 22.22 6.70
N VAL A 374 13.39 22.95 7.80
CA VAL A 374 13.84 24.36 7.85
C VAL A 374 15.36 24.43 7.94
N LYS A 375 15.96 25.17 6.99
CA LYS A 375 17.40 25.45 6.94
C LYS A 375 17.73 26.79 7.61
N ALA A 376 16.94 27.82 7.35
CA ALA A 376 17.13 29.17 7.90
C ALA A 376 15.82 29.96 7.92
N VAL A 377 15.78 31.02 8.73
CA VAL A 377 14.63 31.94 8.83
C VAL A 377 15.13 33.39 8.86
N SER A 378 14.34 34.32 8.32
CA SER A 378 14.63 35.76 8.37
C SER A 378 13.35 36.57 8.18
N GLY A 379 12.96 37.40 9.16
CA GLY A 379 11.67 38.09 9.14
C GLY A 379 10.53 37.09 8.95
N ASN A 380 9.72 37.28 7.91
CA ASN A 380 8.65 36.35 7.54
C ASN A 380 9.07 35.23 6.57
N GLN A 381 10.37 35.08 6.28
CA GLN A 381 10.86 34.08 5.33
C GLN A 381 11.37 32.82 6.02
N VAL A 382 11.08 31.67 5.41
CA VAL A 382 11.62 30.36 5.75
C VAL A 382 12.33 29.80 4.53
N THR A 383 13.60 29.43 4.67
CA THR A 383 14.33 28.67 3.65
C THR A 383 14.34 27.21 4.04
N LEU A 384 13.86 26.33 3.16
CA LEU A 384 13.88 24.88 3.34
C LEU A 384 15.18 24.25 2.83
N GLU A 385 15.51 23.06 3.35
CA GLU A 385 16.53 22.20 2.76
C GLU A 385 16.09 21.75 1.36
N THR A 386 17.04 21.70 0.42
CA THR A 386 16.77 21.24 -0.94
C THR A 386 16.44 19.75 -0.93
N ASN A 387 15.23 19.42 -1.40
CA ASN A 387 14.73 18.05 -1.46
C ASN A 387 13.90 17.86 -2.73
N ALA A 388 14.34 16.97 -3.63
CA ALA A 388 13.62 16.68 -4.88
C ALA A 388 12.22 16.10 -4.63
N ALA A 389 12.02 15.35 -3.55
CA ALA A 389 10.72 14.78 -3.22
C ALA A 389 9.67 15.84 -2.86
N LEU A 390 10.09 17.04 -2.45
CA LEU A 390 9.19 18.15 -2.11
C LEU A 390 8.75 18.96 -3.33
N ARG A 391 9.35 18.73 -4.51
CA ARG A 391 9.02 19.47 -5.73
C ARG A 391 7.54 19.35 -6.14
N PRO A 392 6.86 18.19 -6.05
CA PRO A 392 5.43 18.11 -6.36
C PRO A 392 4.59 19.04 -5.45
N THR A 393 4.90 19.10 -4.15
CA THR A 393 4.24 20.02 -3.22
C THR A 393 4.51 21.48 -3.58
N LEU A 394 5.77 21.86 -3.78
CA LEU A 394 6.14 23.26 -4.08
C LEU A 394 5.59 23.74 -5.44
N THR A 395 5.52 22.85 -6.44
CA THR A 395 4.98 23.19 -7.76
C THR A 395 3.49 23.55 -7.70
N ASN A 396 2.76 22.97 -6.74
CA ASN A 396 1.33 23.19 -6.55
C ASN A 396 1.00 24.07 -5.34
N ALA A 397 2.03 24.62 -4.68
CA ALA A 397 1.85 25.51 -3.55
C ALA A 397 1.22 26.82 -3.98
N ARG A 398 0.29 27.34 -3.16
CA ARG A 398 -0.40 28.61 -3.44
C ARG A 398 -0.53 29.46 -2.19
N ALA A 399 -0.67 30.76 -2.40
CA ALA A 399 -0.98 31.68 -1.31
C ALA A 399 -2.24 31.20 -0.55
N GLY A 400 -2.16 31.20 0.77
CA GLY A 400 -3.18 30.67 1.68
C GLY A 400 -2.95 29.23 2.14
N ASP A 401 -2.05 28.46 1.50
CA ASP A 401 -1.70 27.11 1.96
C ASP A 401 -1.20 27.13 3.41
N ARG A 402 -1.67 26.18 4.21
CA ARG A 402 -1.39 26.07 5.63
C ARG A 402 -0.18 25.19 5.87
N LEU A 403 0.74 25.68 6.69
CA LEU A 403 1.91 24.93 7.15
C LEU A 403 1.87 24.79 8.66
N ARG A 404 2.09 23.57 9.14
CA ARG A 404 2.34 23.31 10.56
C ARG A 404 3.82 23.07 10.78
N PHE A 405 4.41 23.86 11.67
CA PHE A 405 5.82 23.75 12.01
C PHE A 405 5.99 22.92 13.26
N ILE A 406 6.81 21.88 13.17
CA ILE A 406 7.08 20.93 14.25
C ILE A 406 8.57 20.89 14.49
N HIS A 407 8.98 20.94 15.76
CA HIS A 407 10.38 20.88 16.12
C HIS A 407 11.00 19.56 15.65
N ARG A 408 12.01 19.63 14.77
CA ARG A 408 12.55 18.48 14.03
C ARG A 408 13.09 17.35 14.90
N LYS A 409 13.51 17.63 16.13
CA LYS A 409 14.01 16.60 17.09
C LYS A 409 12.91 16.09 18.03
N THR A 410 12.31 16.99 18.79
CA THR A 410 11.37 16.66 19.86
C THR A 410 9.96 16.31 19.38
N GLY A 411 9.56 16.71 18.17
CA GLY A 411 8.19 16.54 17.69
C GLY A 411 7.18 17.53 18.29
N ALA A 412 7.64 18.53 19.04
CA ALA A 412 6.78 19.56 19.61
C ALA A 412 6.22 20.50 18.53
N VAL A 413 4.92 20.82 18.57
CA VAL A 413 4.32 21.80 17.67
C VAL A 413 4.84 23.20 18.03
N LEU A 414 5.41 23.89 17.04
CA LEU A 414 5.96 25.24 17.19
C LEU A 414 4.97 26.33 16.73
N GLY A 415 4.00 25.95 15.89
CA GLY A 415 2.90 26.81 15.45
C GLY A 415 2.48 26.53 14.02
N GLU A 416 1.51 27.31 13.55
CA GLU A 416 1.02 27.28 12.17
C GLU A 416 1.19 28.66 11.53
N ALA A 417 1.37 28.68 10.21
CA ALA A 417 1.42 29.88 9.38
C ALA A 417 0.79 29.61 8.02
N LYS A 418 0.44 30.68 7.30
CA LYS A 418 -0.01 30.59 5.90
C LYS A 418 1.09 31.03 4.96
N LEU A 419 1.19 30.34 3.83
CA LEU A 419 2.04 30.75 2.72
C LEU A 419 1.46 32.03 2.09
N THR A 420 2.30 33.03 1.84
CA THR A 420 1.91 34.23 1.08
C THR A 420 2.54 34.23 -0.31
N ALA A 421 3.78 33.74 -0.42
CA ALA A 421 4.49 33.53 -1.68
C ALA A 421 5.61 32.50 -1.48
N HIS A 422 6.14 31.96 -2.58
CA HIS A 422 7.38 31.19 -2.55
C HIS A 422 8.17 31.37 -3.84
N GLN A 423 9.48 31.12 -3.73
CA GLN A 423 10.39 30.96 -4.86
C GLN A 423 11.28 29.76 -4.57
N ASP A 424 11.15 28.71 -5.37
CA ASP A 424 11.78 27.41 -5.10
C ASP A 424 11.53 26.94 -3.66
N PHE A 425 12.59 26.80 -2.85
CA PHE A 425 12.57 26.34 -1.46
C PHE A 425 12.52 27.50 -0.45
N GLN A 426 12.38 28.75 -0.90
CA GLN A 426 12.19 29.92 -0.04
C GLN A 426 10.71 30.25 0.05
N LEU A 427 10.17 30.20 1.25
CA LEU A 427 8.78 30.50 1.57
C LEU A 427 8.68 31.88 2.21
N THR A 428 7.64 32.63 1.86
CA THR A 428 7.22 33.83 2.58
C THR A 428 5.93 33.51 3.32
N LEU A 429 5.89 33.81 4.62
CA LEU A 429 4.77 33.51 5.50
C LEU A 429 3.95 34.77 5.80
N ASP A 430 2.76 34.57 6.35
CA ASP A 430 1.86 35.63 6.85
C ASP A 430 2.25 36.17 8.24
N ARG A 431 3.36 35.68 8.80
CA ARG A 431 3.86 36.06 10.12
C ARG A 431 5.37 35.87 10.25
N ASP A 432 5.89 36.34 11.38
CA ASP A 432 7.30 36.16 11.74
C ASP A 432 7.69 34.66 11.78
N ALA A 433 8.83 34.35 11.17
CA ALA A 433 9.34 32.99 11.01
C ALA A 433 10.36 32.60 12.07
N ALA A 434 10.79 33.52 12.95
CA ALA A 434 11.80 33.24 13.97
C ALA A 434 11.46 32.02 14.87
N PRO A 435 10.19 31.78 15.28
CA PRO A 435 9.83 30.60 16.07
C PRO A 435 10.08 29.26 15.36
N PHE A 436 10.20 29.27 14.03
CA PHE A 436 10.29 28.06 13.21
C PHE A 436 11.73 27.65 12.86
N ALA A 437 12.74 28.33 13.42
CA ALA A 437 14.15 28.09 13.10
C ALA A 437 14.62 26.62 13.28
N ALA A 438 14.03 25.89 14.23
CA ALA A 438 14.34 24.49 14.52
C ALA A 438 13.31 23.50 13.94
N ALA A 439 12.42 23.96 13.07
CA ALA A 439 11.27 23.21 12.61
C ALA A 439 11.54 22.30 11.40
N GLN A 440 10.57 21.46 11.14
CA GLN A 440 10.21 20.98 9.82
C GLN A 440 8.72 21.28 9.59
N ALA A 441 8.35 21.54 8.35
CA ALA A 441 7.01 21.94 7.96
C ALA A 441 6.22 20.76 7.40
N GLU A 442 5.04 20.51 7.99
CA GLU A 442 3.95 19.72 7.42
C GLU A 442 3.16 20.61 6.46
N TRP A 443 2.80 20.11 5.28
CA TRP A 443 2.07 20.87 4.26
C TRP A 443 0.62 20.43 4.24
N LEU A 444 -0.17 20.90 5.20
CA LEU A 444 -1.51 20.37 5.51
C LEU A 444 -2.45 20.25 4.30
N ASP A 445 -2.33 21.15 3.32
CA ASP A 445 -3.16 21.11 2.10
C ASP A 445 -2.57 20.26 0.96
N HIS A 446 -1.52 19.48 1.22
CA HIS A 446 -0.82 18.56 0.32
C HIS A 446 -0.54 17.20 0.99
N GLU A 447 -1.31 16.86 2.02
CA GLU A 447 -1.20 15.61 2.80
C GLU A 447 -2.19 14.54 2.30
N CYS A 448 -2.62 14.59 1.04
CA CYS A 448 -3.57 13.64 0.45
C CYS A 448 -4.91 13.55 1.22
N ALA A 449 -5.34 14.63 1.88
CA ALA A 449 -6.49 14.61 2.79
C ALA A 449 -7.78 14.12 2.12
N GLY A 450 -8.56 13.30 2.84
CA GLY A 450 -9.88 12.81 2.39
C GLY A 450 -9.82 11.57 1.50
N TRP A 451 -8.73 10.80 1.54
CA TRP A 451 -8.66 9.53 0.81
C TRP A 451 -9.69 8.52 1.33
N VAL A 452 -10.22 7.69 0.42
CA VAL A 452 -11.20 6.64 0.73
C VAL A 452 -10.77 5.35 0.08
N VAL A 453 -10.74 4.29 0.86
CA VAL A 453 -10.44 2.94 0.39
C VAL A 453 -11.55 2.03 0.85
N GLN A 454 -12.36 1.53 -0.08
CA GLN A 454 -13.55 0.79 0.25
C GLN A 454 -13.79 -0.42 -0.65
N ASN A 455 -14.35 -1.48 -0.05
CA ASN A 455 -14.72 -2.71 -0.77
C ASN A 455 -13.55 -3.36 -1.52
N CYS A 456 -12.30 -3.07 -1.13
CA CYS A 456 -11.10 -3.55 -1.80
C CYS A 456 -10.71 -4.96 -1.31
N ARG A 457 -10.00 -5.70 -2.15
CA ARG A 457 -9.45 -7.02 -1.82
C ARG A 457 -7.94 -7.03 -1.99
N TRP A 458 -7.23 -7.27 -0.90
CA TRP A 458 -5.77 -7.41 -0.91
C TRP A 458 -5.38 -8.80 -0.43
N GLU A 459 -4.69 -9.52 -1.30
CA GLU A 459 -4.45 -10.93 -1.11
C GLU A 459 -3.07 -11.33 -1.62
N ASP A 460 -2.35 -12.12 -0.81
CA ASP A 460 -1.00 -12.59 -1.13
C ASP A 460 -0.11 -11.40 -1.53
N ASN A 461 0.15 -10.51 -0.58
CA ASN A 461 1.08 -9.39 -0.78
C ASN A 461 2.08 -9.32 0.36
N PHE A 462 3.25 -8.74 0.10
CA PHE A 462 4.36 -8.79 1.01
C PHE A 462 4.37 -7.66 2.05
N GLN A 463 4.23 -6.40 1.63
CA GLN A 463 4.32 -5.25 2.54
C GLN A 463 2.94 -4.68 2.92
N ARG A 464 2.96 -3.50 3.53
CA ARG A 464 1.88 -2.87 4.29
C ARG A 464 0.98 -2.00 3.42
N LEU A 465 -0.24 -1.76 3.89
CA LEU A 465 -0.91 -0.50 3.58
C LEU A 465 -0.34 0.55 4.54
N LEU A 466 0.29 1.59 4.01
CA LEU A 466 0.99 2.59 4.77
C LEU A 466 0.21 3.91 4.79
N ILE A 467 -0.13 4.38 5.99
CA ILE A 467 -0.82 5.64 6.23
C ILE A 467 0.12 6.55 7.02
N MET A 468 0.58 7.62 6.38
CA MET A 468 1.36 8.67 7.04
C MET A 468 0.65 10.02 7.00
N SER A 469 -0.54 10.08 6.42
CA SER A 469 -1.35 11.30 6.36
C SER A 469 -2.85 11.01 6.47
N GLY A 470 -3.62 12.03 6.87
CA GLY A 470 -5.07 11.98 7.02
C GLY A 470 -5.69 13.38 6.92
N PRO A 471 -7.04 13.51 6.99
CA PRO A 471 -8.06 12.47 7.26
C PRO A 471 -8.18 11.40 6.17
N GLY A 472 -8.75 10.24 6.52
CA GLY A 472 -9.07 9.19 5.56
C GLY A 472 -9.74 7.93 6.12
N THR A 473 -10.28 7.10 5.24
CA THR A 473 -11.07 5.91 5.62
C THR A 473 -10.66 4.65 4.87
N VAL A 474 -10.48 3.54 5.60
CA VAL A 474 -10.41 2.17 5.06
C VAL A 474 -11.61 1.38 5.55
N ARG A 475 -12.50 0.94 4.65
CA ARG A 475 -13.73 0.24 5.05
C ARG A 475 -14.17 -0.92 4.17
N GLY A 476 -14.79 -1.94 4.77
CA GLY A 476 -15.37 -3.06 4.02
C GLY A 476 -14.35 -3.83 3.17
N CYS A 477 -13.06 -3.71 3.47
CA CYS A 477 -11.98 -4.34 2.71
C CYS A 477 -11.66 -5.72 3.27
N THR A 478 -11.11 -6.57 2.41
CA THR A 478 -10.67 -7.92 2.76
C THR A 478 -9.17 -8.06 2.55
N PHE A 479 -8.48 -8.46 3.62
CA PHE A 479 -7.04 -8.66 3.69
C PHE A 479 -6.76 -10.12 3.98
N ILE A 480 -6.08 -10.81 3.07
CA ILE A 480 -5.87 -12.25 3.16
C ILE A 480 -4.40 -12.57 2.90
N ARG A 481 -3.77 -13.31 3.83
CA ARG A 481 -2.38 -13.78 3.70
C ARG A 481 -1.45 -12.64 3.32
N MET A 482 -1.41 -11.62 4.17
CA MET A 482 -0.60 -10.42 3.99
C MET A 482 0.66 -10.52 4.82
N GLY A 483 1.83 -10.26 4.24
CA GLY A 483 3.09 -10.31 4.98
C GLY A 483 3.28 -9.22 6.02
N SER A 484 2.60 -8.09 5.81
CA SER A 484 2.62 -6.95 6.71
C SER A 484 1.20 -6.52 7.07
N ASN A 485 1.08 -5.33 7.66
CA ASN A 485 -0.11 -4.83 8.32
C ASN A 485 -0.71 -3.61 7.62
N ILE A 486 -1.82 -3.11 8.17
CA ILE A 486 -2.09 -1.69 8.05
C ILE A 486 -1.14 -0.98 9.02
N SER A 487 -0.27 -0.11 8.50
CA SER A 487 0.71 0.63 9.28
C SER A 487 0.36 2.11 9.28
N LEU A 488 0.22 2.70 10.48
CA LEU A 488 0.15 4.15 10.64
C LEU A 488 1.42 4.63 11.32
N ASN A 489 2.10 5.64 10.76
CA ASN A 489 3.23 6.27 11.43
C ASN A 489 3.39 7.75 11.06
N THR A 490 4.08 8.51 11.91
CA THR A 490 4.32 9.95 11.74
C THR A 490 5.50 10.28 10.83
N GLY A 491 6.14 9.26 10.23
CA GLY A 491 7.17 9.37 9.20
C GLY A 491 8.15 10.53 9.37
N MET A 492 8.91 10.64 10.47
CA MET A 492 9.73 11.86 10.73
C MET A 492 11.07 11.91 9.95
N GLY A 493 11.06 11.41 8.70
CA GLY A 493 12.24 11.22 7.83
C GLY A 493 12.23 12.11 6.58
N LEU A 494 12.09 11.49 5.40
CA LEU A 494 11.95 12.17 4.10
C LEU A 494 10.48 12.32 3.71
N VAL A 495 9.77 11.19 3.77
CA VAL A 495 8.31 11.12 3.61
C VAL A 495 7.67 11.72 4.85
N GLY A 496 6.53 12.41 4.73
CA GLY A 496 5.93 13.10 5.86
C GLY A 496 4.41 13.12 5.93
N GLY A 497 3.94 13.84 6.96
CA GLY A 497 2.56 13.89 7.40
C GLY A 497 2.40 13.34 8.82
N ILE A 498 1.31 13.74 9.48
CA ILE A 498 0.85 13.12 10.73
C ILE A 498 -0.55 12.56 10.49
N PRO A 499 -0.74 11.23 10.58
CA PRO A 499 -2.08 10.65 10.54
C PRO A 499 -2.95 11.25 11.63
N ASN A 500 -4.15 11.68 11.23
CA ASN A 500 -5.19 12.19 12.11
C ASN A 500 -6.54 11.92 11.45
N ASP A 501 -7.60 11.76 12.24
CA ASP A 501 -8.97 11.54 11.73
C ASP A 501 -9.04 10.34 10.76
N ILE A 502 -8.53 9.20 11.23
CA ILE A 502 -8.47 7.96 10.46
C ILE A 502 -9.55 6.99 10.94
N THR A 503 -10.29 6.41 10.00
CA THR A 503 -11.26 5.34 10.29
C THR A 503 -10.87 4.04 9.59
N ILE A 504 -10.80 2.96 10.36
CA ILE A 504 -10.60 1.58 9.88
C ILE A 504 -11.82 0.76 10.31
N ALA A 505 -12.77 0.55 9.40
CA ALA A 505 -14.10 0.02 9.73
C ALA A 505 -14.51 -1.22 8.92
N ASP A 506 -15.16 -2.19 9.56
CA ASP A 506 -15.84 -3.31 8.88
C ASP A 506 -14.94 -4.14 7.95
N ASN A 507 -13.63 -4.21 8.24
CA ASN A 507 -12.68 -4.96 7.44
C ASN A 507 -12.52 -6.40 7.95
N THR A 508 -12.11 -7.29 7.05
CA THR A 508 -11.76 -8.69 7.38
C THR A 508 -10.27 -8.93 7.19
N PHE A 509 -9.59 -9.38 8.25
CA PHE A 509 -8.17 -9.72 8.27
C PHE A 509 -7.99 -11.21 8.55
N VAL A 510 -7.43 -11.94 7.58
CA VAL A 510 -7.16 -13.39 7.69
C VAL A 510 -5.70 -13.65 7.39
N ASP A 511 -4.96 -14.16 8.38
CA ASP A 511 -3.52 -14.40 8.26
C ASP A 511 -2.74 -13.15 7.81
N VAL A 512 -3.06 -12.00 8.41
CA VAL A 512 -2.43 -10.69 8.13
C VAL A 512 -1.32 -10.43 9.13
N SER A 513 -0.15 -10.06 8.61
CA SER A 513 1.12 -10.06 9.33
C SER A 513 1.29 -11.31 10.19
N PRO A 514 1.30 -12.52 9.60
CA PRO A 514 1.36 -13.78 10.33
C PRO A 514 2.73 -14.00 10.98
N ARG A 515 3.68 -13.06 10.82
CA ARG A 515 5.01 -13.10 11.44
C ARG A 515 4.90 -13.06 12.97
N PRO A 516 5.66 -13.89 13.71
CA PRO A 516 5.67 -13.84 15.17
C PRO A 516 5.89 -12.41 15.69
N HIS A 517 5.12 -12.02 16.72
CA HIS A 517 5.07 -10.72 17.37
C HIS A 517 4.40 -9.58 16.59
N HIS A 518 4.08 -9.78 15.32
CA HIS A 518 3.57 -8.69 14.49
C HIS A 518 2.04 -8.61 14.48
N PRO A 519 1.48 -7.39 14.54
CA PRO A 519 0.04 -7.18 14.52
C PRO A 519 -0.53 -7.03 13.12
N ALA A 520 -1.85 -7.18 12.97
CA ALA A 520 -2.55 -6.90 11.72
C ALA A 520 -2.78 -5.39 11.49
N ILE A 521 -2.86 -4.61 12.58
CA ILE A 521 -2.81 -3.14 12.57
C ILE A 521 -1.67 -2.69 13.50
N ASP A 522 -0.71 -1.95 12.96
CA ASP A 522 0.42 -1.39 13.71
C ASP A 522 0.39 0.14 13.62
N VAL A 523 0.28 0.80 14.75
CA VAL A 523 0.28 2.26 14.84
C VAL A 523 1.46 2.69 15.68
N ARG A 524 2.29 3.57 15.12
CA ARG A 524 3.44 4.12 15.83
C ARG A 524 3.63 5.60 15.57
N ALA A 525 3.12 6.40 16.49
CA ALA A 525 3.47 7.81 16.59
C ALA A 525 4.85 7.96 17.22
N HIS A 526 5.78 8.64 16.55
CA HIS A 526 7.14 8.85 17.04
C HIS A 526 7.80 10.11 16.46
N ASN A 527 8.77 10.68 17.17
CA ASN A 527 9.55 11.81 16.66
C ASN A 527 10.81 11.33 15.92
N ALA A 528 11.59 12.25 15.35
CA ALA A 528 12.81 11.91 14.62
C ALA A 528 13.90 11.24 15.47
N GLN A 529 13.81 11.32 16.81
CA GLN A 529 14.69 10.61 17.73
C GLN A 529 14.20 9.20 18.06
N GLY A 530 13.07 8.77 17.49
CA GLY A 530 12.44 7.49 17.76
C GLY A 530 11.71 7.44 19.11
N GLN A 531 11.47 8.58 19.75
CA GLN A 531 10.68 8.63 20.98
C GLN A 531 9.21 8.43 20.63
N ASP A 532 8.57 7.47 21.28
CA ASP A 532 7.19 7.08 21.02
C ASP A 532 6.19 8.09 21.63
N GLY A 533 5.03 8.25 20.98
CA GLY A 533 3.90 9.06 21.45
C GLY A 533 3.94 10.54 21.11
N ILE A 534 4.96 11.02 20.39
CA ILE A 534 5.15 12.45 20.13
C ILE A 534 5.57 12.70 18.67
N PRO A 535 4.83 13.51 17.88
CA PRO A 535 3.47 13.98 18.16
C PRO A 535 2.49 12.79 18.14
N PRO A 536 1.35 12.86 18.86
CA PRO A 536 0.38 11.77 18.87
C PRO A 536 -0.37 11.68 17.53
N ILE A 537 -0.84 10.47 17.21
CA ILE A 537 -1.86 10.25 16.17
C ILE A 537 -3.23 10.46 16.83
N GLU A 538 -3.98 11.46 16.37
CA GLU A 538 -5.24 11.87 17.00
C GLU A 538 -6.46 11.31 16.26
N ARG A 539 -7.51 10.98 17.03
CA ARG A 539 -8.84 10.61 16.50
C ARG A 539 -8.81 9.41 15.55
N LEU A 540 -8.14 8.34 15.98
CA LEU A 540 -8.17 7.05 15.31
C LEU A 540 -9.40 6.25 15.74
N ILE A 541 -10.18 5.76 14.78
CA ILE A 541 -11.33 4.89 15.00
C ILE A 541 -11.06 3.53 14.35
N ILE A 542 -11.08 2.46 15.14
CA ILE A 542 -10.97 1.08 14.67
C ILE A 542 -12.23 0.32 15.11
N THR A 543 -13.13 0.04 14.16
CA THR A 543 -14.46 -0.50 14.51
C THR A 543 -14.97 -1.62 13.60
N GLY A 544 -15.73 -2.57 14.16
CA GLY A 544 -16.45 -3.59 13.37
C GLY A 544 -15.56 -4.58 12.62
N ASN A 545 -14.24 -4.57 12.83
CA ASN A 545 -13.30 -5.41 12.08
C ASN A 545 -13.27 -6.86 12.62
N THR A 546 -12.94 -7.82 11.76
CA THR A 546 -12.72 -9.21 12.13
C THR A 546 -11.27 -9.62 11.88
N PHE A 547 -10.57 -10.09 12.90
CA PHE A 547 -9.19 -10.56 12.85
C PHE A 547 -9.14 -12.06 13.08
N THR A 548 -8.42 -12.77 12.23
CA THR A 548 -8.25 -14.22 12.33
C THR A 548 -6.78 -14.56 12.14
N ARG A 549 -6.16 -15.13 13.18
CA ARG A 549 -4.78 -15.65 13.17
C ARG A 549 -3.72 -14.61 12.75
N SER A 550 -3.69 -13.46 13.43
CA SER A 550 -2.55 -12.55 13.35
C SER A 550 -1.28 -13.21 13.91
N GLY A 551 -0.10 -12.73 13.48
CA GLY A 551 1.17 -13.27 13.94
C GLY A 551 1.41 -13.09 15.44
N GLY A 552 1.05 -11.91 15.96
CA GLY A 552 1.04 -11.53 17.38
C GLY A 552 -0.33 -10.97 17.81
N PRO A 553 -0.37 -9.89 18.61
CA PRO A 553 -1.60 -9.15 18.90
C PRO A 553 -2.37 -8.82 17.61
N ALA A 554 -3.69 -8.67 17.64
CA ALA A 554 -4.40 -8.16 16.47
C ALA A 554 -4.01 -6.70 16.16
N MET A 555 -3.77 -5.92 17.23
CA MET A 555 -3.45 -4.50 17.15
C MET A 555 -2.31 -4.15 18.10
N ASN A 556 -1.36 -3.34 17.63
CA ASN A 556 -0.36 -2.67 18.46
C ASN A 556 -0.44 -1.18 18.20
N LEU A 557 -0.85 -0.41 19.21
CA LEU A 557 -1.19 1.00 19.05
C LEU A 557 -0.35 1.84 20.00
N ILE A 558 0.62 2.55 19.43
CA ILE A 558 1.60 3.36 20.16
C ILE A 558 1.37 4.83 19.83
N GLY A 559 1.06 5.62 20.86
CA GLY A 559 0.99 7.07 20.74
C GLY A 559 -0.31 7.61 20.15
N ILE A 560 -1.45 6.95 20.40
CA ILE A 560 -2.76 7.44 19.95
C ILE A 560 -3.43 8.31 21.00
N LYS A 561 -4.25 9.25 20.55
CA LYS A 561 -4.98 10.20 21.41
C LYS A 561 -6.42 10.41 20.95
N ASP A 562 -7.35 10.57 21.89
CA ASP A 562 -8.76 10.86 21.63
C ASP A 562 -9.38 9.86 20.64
N SER A 563 -9.14 8.57 20.88
CA SER A 563 -9.34 7.48 19.90
C SER A 563 -10.30 6.41 20.41
N ARG A 564 -10.90 5.63 19.50
CA ARG A 564 -11.93 4.62 19.80
C ARG A 564 -11.61 3.28 19.14
N ILE A 565 -11.73 2.20 19.91
CA ILE A 565 -11.49 0.82 19.46
C ILE A 565 -12.68 -0.03 19.91
N GLU A 566 -13.57 -0.37 18.99
CA GLU A 566 -14.88 -0.91 19.37
C GLU A 566 -15.43 -1.97 18.41
N TYR A 567 -16.29 -2.86 18.90
CA TYR A 567 -17.01 -3.85 18.07
C TYR A 567 -16.12 -4.77 17.21
N ASN A 568 -14.84 -4.95 17.55
CA ASN A 568 -13.94 -5.82 16.80
C ASN A 568 -14.02 -7.27 17.29
N ARG A 569 -13.92 -8.22 16.37
CA ARG A 569 -13.87 -9.66 16.65
C ARG A 569 -12.45 -10.19 16.43
N ILE A 570 -11.82 -10.75 17.46
CA ILE A 570 -10.44 -11.23 17.40
C ILE A 570 -10.40 -12.73 17.68
N ASN A 571 -9.94 -13.51 16.69
CA ASN A 571 -9.90 -14.96 16.73
C ASN A 571 -8.46 -15.48 16.67
N SER A 572 -8.07 -16.25 17.70
CA SER A 572 -6.74 -16.86 17.84
C SER A 572 -5.57 -15.89 17.61
N PRO A 573 -5.51 -14.74 18.31
CA PRO A 573 -4.33 -13.88 18.26
C PRO A 573 -3.16 -14.61 18.92
N ILE A 574 -1.93 -14.19 18.64
CA ILE A 574 -0.70 -14.63 19.34
C ILE A 574 -0.29 -16.10 19.11
N ARG A 575 -1.20 -17.01 18.74
CA ARG A 575 -0.94 -18.44 18.53
C ARG A 575 0.32 -18.71 17.70
N ALA A 576 0.46 -17.98 16.58
CA ALA A 576 1.61 -18.08 15.70
C ALA A 576 2.92 -17.80 16.43
N THR A 577 2.97 -16.74 17.24
CA THR A 577 4.10 -16.42 18.11
C THR A 577 4.37 -17.50 19.14
N ALA A 578 3.35 -17.90 19.90
CA ALA A 578 3.49 -18.87 20.98
C ALA A 578 4.06 -20.22 20.49
N ILE A 579 3.65 -20.66 19.30
CA ILE A 579 4.12 -21.93 18.73
C ILE A 579 5.47 -21.78 18.05
N ALA A 580 5.67 -20.73 17.23
CA ALA A 580 6.89 -20.55 16.45
C ALA A 580 8.08 -20.06 17.29
N ARG A 581 7.81 -19.32 18.37
CA ARG A 581 8.77 -18.65 19.24
C ARG A 581 8.45 -18.89 20.73
N PRO A 582 8.44 -20.15 21.20
CA PRO A 582 7.98 -20.50 22.55
C PRO A 582 8.86 -19.95 23.68
N THR A 583 10.07 -19.50 23.38
CA THR A 583 11.04 -18.95 24.35
C THR A 583 11.08 -17.44 24.38
N ASP A 584 10.44 -16.77 23.42
CA ASP A 584 10.46 -15.31 23.35
C ASP A 584 9.53 -14.73 24.42
N GLU A 585 9.84 -13.53 24.90
CA GLU A 585 8.87 -12.76 25.67
C GLU A 585 7.74 -12.30 24.73
N ILE A 586 6.50 -12.63 25.07
CA ILE A 586 5.35 -12.42 24.20
C ILE A 586 4.49 -11.29 24.76
N ALA A 587 4.06 -10.36 23.89
CA ALA A 587 2.93 -9.49 24.20
C ALA A 587 1.68 -10.37 24.36
N GLY A 588 1.27 -10.60 25.60
CA GLY A 588 0.24 -11.57 25.94
C GLY A 588 -1.18 -11.14 25.57
N GLN A 589 -1.42 -9.91 25.13
CA GLN A 589 -2.79 -9.40 24.92
C GLN A 589 -3.15 -9.22 23.46
N ALA A 590 -4.43 -9.38 23.15
CA ALA A 590 -4.95 -9.27 21.79
C ALA A 590 -4.85 -7.84 21.21
N ILE A 591 -4.89 -6.82 22.07
CA ILE A 591 -4.74 -5.39 21.73
C ILE A 591 -3.70 -4.81 22.69
N MET A 592 -2.65 -4.21 22.14
CA MET A 592 -1.63 -3.50 22.93
C MET A 592 -1.79 -1.99 22.78
N LEU A 593 -1.99 -1.27 23.89
CA LEU A 593 -1.92 0.19 23.92
C LEU A 593 -0.65 0.64 24.65
N SER A 594 0.15 1.45 23.98
CA SER A 594 1.35 2.07 24.57
C SER A 594 1.37 3.58 24.38
N HIS A 595 1.87 4.33 25.37
CA HIS A 595 2.08 5.78 25.26
C HIS A 595 0.84 6.57 24.77
N SER A 596 -0.35 6.06 25.07
CA SER A 596 -1.62 6.55 24.52
C SER A 596 -2.47 7.23 25.59
N THR A 597 -3.30 8.18 25.20
CA THR A 597 -4.11 8.99 26.13
C THR A 597 -5.55 9.14 25.65
N ALA A 598 -6.54 9.13 26.56
CA ALA A 598 -7.95 9.35 26.20
C ALA A 598 -8.44 8.36 25.13
N VAL A 599 -8.27 7.06 25.40
CA VAL A 599 -8.68 6.00 24.48
C VAL A 599 -9.86 5.23 25.09
N GLU A 600 -10.90 5.04 24.28
CA GLU A 600 -12.03 4.18 24.61
C GLU A 600 -11.89 2.82 23.93
N VAL A 601 -12.05 1.76 24.72
CA VAL A 601 -12.07 0.37 24.25
C VAL A 601 -13.37 -0.25 24.73
N SER A 602 -14.24 -0.69 23.82
CA SER A 602 -15.58 -1.19 24.19
C SER A 602 -16.08 -2.28 23.25
N ASP A 603 -16.85 -3.24 23.76
CA ASP A 603 -17.60 -4.21 22.95
C ASP A 603 -16.76 -5.04 21.96
N ASN A 604 -15.46 -5.22 22.24
CA ASN A 604 -14.58 -6.08 21.46
C ASN A 604 -14.63 -7.52 22.00
N THR A 605 -14.63 -8.53 21.13
CA THR A 605 -14.70 -9.94 21.53
C THR A 605 -13.40 -10.68 21.21
N LEU A 606 -12.92 -11.49 22.16
CA LEU A 606 -11.78 -12.39 21.99
C LEU A 606 -12.24 -13.85 22.00
N MET A 607 -11.94 -14.59 20.93
CA MET A 607 -12.06 -16.04 20.86
C MET A 607 -10.68 -16.67 20.75
N ASP A 608 -10.17 -17.20 21.85
CA ASP A 608 -8.86 -17.86 21.92
C ASP A 608 -8.96 -19.23 22.60
N VAL A 609 -9.35 -20.24 21.82
CA VAL A 609 -9.62 -21.60 22.31
C VAL A 609 -8.38 -22.25 22.95
N GLU A 610 -7.19 -21.96 22.42
CA GLU A 610 -5.92 -22.52 22.91
C GLU A 610 -5.34 -21.73 24.09
N LYS A 611 -5.93 -20.57 24.45
CA LYS A 611 -5.54 -19.71 25.59
C LYS A 611 -4.08 -19.25 25.55
N HIS A 612 -3.63 -18.78 24.39
CA HIS A 612 -2.31 -18.15 24.24
C HIS A 612 -2.29 -16.72 24.78
N ALA A 613 -3.42 -16.01 24.74
CA ALA A 613 -3.56 -14.69 25.32
C ALA A 613 -3.60 -14.75 26.86
N GLN A 614 -2.90 -13.82 27.50
CA GLN A 614 -2.70 -13.74 28.95
C GLN A 614 -3.20 -12.40 29.48
N SER A 615 -3.76 -12.41 30.69
CA SER A 615 -4.25 -11.19 31.32
C SER A 615 -3.13 -10.18 31.62
N ASP A 616 -3.36 -8.92 31.26
CA ASP A 616 -2.51 -7.80 31.66
C ASP A 616 -2.70 -7.44 33.14
N ALA A 617 -1.63 -7.03 33.81
CA ALA A 617 -1.65 -6.74 35.26
C ALA A 617 -2.50 -5.50 35.64
N VAL A 618 -2.67 -4.55 34.72
CA VAL A 618 -3.41 -3.30 34.95
C VAL A 618 -4.86 -3.46 34.53
N SER A 619 -5.12 -3.98 33.32
CA SER A 619 -6.49 -4.16 32.81
C SER A 619 -7.17 -5.41 33.38
N SER A 620 -6.40 -6.38 33.89
CA SER A 620 -6.86 -7.73 34.27
C SER A 620 -7.52 -8.51 33.13
N SER A 621 -7.25 -8.15 31.88
CA SER A 621 -7.90 -8.69 30.69
C SER A 621 -6.90 -9.29 29.70
N PRO A 622 -7.17 -10.46 29.09
CA PRO A 622 -6.38 -10.99 27.97
C PRO A 622 -6.64 -10.23 26.65
N LEU A 623 -7.67 -9.39 26.62
CA LEU A 623 -8.00 -8.58 25.45
C LEU A 623 -7.09 -7.34 25.34
N LEU A 624 -6.84 -6.63 26.45
CA LEU A 624 -6.23 -5.30 26.42
C LEU A 624 -4.97 -5.24 27.31
N GLY A 625 -3.81 -5.00 26.71
CA GLY A 625 -2.56 -4.71 27.39
C GLY A 625 -2.25 -3.22 27.43
N LEU A 626 -1.69 -2.74 28.55
CA LEU A 626 -1.47 -1.31 28.79
C LEU A 626 -0.02 -1.01 29.19
N LYS A 627 0.61 -0.06 28.49
CA LYS A 627 1.97 0.41 28.80
C LYS A 627 2.08 1.93 28.70
N ALA A 628 2.41 2.59 29.81
CA ALA A 628 2.59 4.05 29.85
C ALA A 628 1.39 4.84 29.26
N THR A 629 0.16 4.36 29.52
CA THR A 629 -1.09 4.95 29.05
C THR A 629 -1.73 5.87 30.09
N LYS A 630 -2.63 6.75 29.67
CA LYS A 630 -3.42 7.62 30.56
C LYS A 630 -4.87 7.70 30.09
N ASP A 631 -5.81 7.87 31.02
CA ASP A 631 -7.22 8.14 30.72
C ASP A 631 -7.86 7.11 29.78
N ILE A 632 -7.61 5.83 30.08
CA ILE A 632 -8.16 4.70 29.31
C ILE A 632 -9.49 4.27 29.91
N THR A 633 -10.48 4.07 29.05
CA THR A 633 -11.79 3.52 29.41
C THR A 633 -11.97 2.17 28.74
N LEU A 634 -12.25 1.13 29.53
CA LEU A 634 -12.60 -0.20 29.05
C LEU A 634 -14.04 -0.51 29.45
N ASP A 635 -14.92 -0.73 28.48
CA ASP A 635 -16.36 -1.01 28.67
C ASP A 635 -17.02 -0.03 29.65
N GLN A 636 -16.90 1.27 29.36
CA GLN A 636 -17.40 2.40 30.16
C GLN A 636 -16.74 2.56 31.56
N LYS A 637 -15.78 1.71 31.92
CA LYS A 637 -15.04 1.80 33.17
C LYS A 637 -13.67 2.43 32.95
N ARG A 638 -13.42 3.57 33.59
CA ARG A 638 -12.10 4.18 33.62
C ARG A 638 -11.11 3.29 34.38
N LEU A 639 -9.98 2.98 33.76
CA LEU A 639 -8.90 2.19 34.36
C LEU A 639 -7.98 3.10 35.18
N SER A 640 -7.57 2.65 36.37
CA SER A 640 -6.65 3.41 37.22
C SER A 640 -5.21 3.26 36.73
N ASN A 641 -4.51 4.37 36.52
CA ASN A 641 -3.10 4.38 36.09
C ASN A 641 -2.11 3.84 37.14
N THR A 642 -2.58 3.43 38.31
CA THR A 642 -1.76 2.91 39.40
C THR A 642 -1.68 1.39 39.35
N LEU A 643 -0.46 0.86 39.15
CA LEU A 643 -0.15 -0.54 39.46
C LEU A 643 -0.56 -0.79 40.91
N LYS A 644 -1.52 -1.70 41.13
CA LYS A 644 -1.76 -2.19 42.50
C LYS A 644 -0.47 -2.88 42.96
N PRO A 645 0.12 -2.48 44.09
CA PRO A 645 1.26 -3.21 44.63
C PRO A 645 0.84 -4.66 44.84
N ASN A 646 1.62 -5.61 44.33
CA ASN A 646 1.40 -7.03 44.62
C ASN A 646 1.36 -7.20 46.14
N ALA A 647 0.20 -7.59 46.67
CA ALA A 647 0.11 -8.10 48.03
C ALA A 647 0.94 -9.39 48.06
N LYS A 648 2.06 -9.36 48.78
CA LYS A 648 2.88 -10.54 49.08
C LYS A 648 2.13 -11.50 49.99
#